data_AF-A0A2E1I7G2-F1
#
_entry.id   AF-A0A2E1I7G2-F1
#
_cell.length_a   1.000
_cell.length_b   1.000
_cell.length_c   1.000
_cell.angle_alpha   90.00
_cell.angle_beta   90.00
_cell.angle_gamma   90.00
#
_symmetry.space_group_name_H-M   'P 1'
#
loop_
_entity.id
_entity.type
_entity.pdbx_description
1 polymer ?
#
loop_
_entity_poly.entity_id
_entity_poly.type
_entity_poly.pdbx_seq_one_letter_code
_entity_poly.pdbx_strand_id
1 'polypeptide(L)'
;MRRQLRNNEEAVSAAVATVLLFAIVLSIISGMMAMIVPTMAELQGAVDRESMEGQFTDLAQETVRLSETGLPGDIAEMTIKPHTGDIGWDIRKEGTWYTASLYENQSLRLKGLNDLDSSFQHRYPSGEVSSVCLTDLRAYSQALNIHESPALNGTLLLTPMSNLQQPLEATIVDYEGDKYRLNTGEIFSAQSSNLEPAITKSSNTMRALYVQGESGITTYSPDSPSPHAKGRAWTIPLPAGEVEFVLYSEESFVSTMKINDVISSYTSTTLPSQGPTGSSGRISTATFSYDIDSEGVAIITSTADARLIILRGGNSEQGTSALLDWTGSTIGTEFLLPSISEDIIIHNPGLETSAVLLNGFYHSVGARESLRLSIDSIGGWISSNQEVEIHLVRGGIEDSIVNGIDTLHPTSTGRSSGSSWENIITGSTMKTSVVFQRLGIDAAVSYVDNIENTNSLSLSLNESTHFTTVEWNSNEGGRLVIDSERQVGQGETPIRTFISYGDSGITEIQEKGNERCIGFSDRITGWVQNVLPWRDVSFMADAGIEDSWKNGEHPAGIRIEFRGPTDKGTNSAIALGWSIPLPRMDYSFSSSVSGLELGWRGGFVGTNHPEYSPEAILTPPSREGPGPRVAVTVPVVYPDLDIVTGNSDHDVTITLDSRFQLASISAHEVRRGWDGPYGEVVASQDAIDLDQSVDWLIYPGRLDLLNDYVGWVQPTPTSAESIYHAGGDNISFNLQIAIIDYQTEVT
;
A
#
# COMPACT_ATOMS: atom_id res chain seq x y z
N MET A 1 -59.23 81.25 -34.75
CA MET A 1 -58.01 80.59 -34.23
C MET A 1 -58.08 80.16 -32.76
N ARG A 2 -58.71 80.88 -31.83
CA ARG A 2 -58.71 80.52 -30.38
C ARG A 2 -59.50 79.26 -29.95
N ARG A 3 -60.38 78.71 -30.81
CA ARG A 3 -61.24 77.56 -30.47
C ARG A 3 -60.69 76.20 -30.91
N GLN A 4 -59.70 76.16 -31.80
CA GLN A 4 -59.03 74.93 -32.25
C GLN A 4 -57.86 74.50 -31.34
N LEU A 5 -57.27 75.41 -30.55
CA LEU A 5 -56.20 75.09 -29.60
C LEU A 5 -56.70 74.30 -28.37
N ARG A 6 -57.94 74.56 -27.91
CA ARG A 6 -58.47 73.94 -26.68
C ARG A 6 -58.82 72.45 -26.83
N ASN A 7 -59.18 72.00 -28.03
CA ASN A 7 -59.41 70.58 -28.31
C ASN A 7 -58.10 69.78 -28.48
N ASN A 8 -56.98 70.45 -28.83
CA ASN A 8 -55.67 69.81 -28.89
C ASN A 8 -55.06 69.64 -27.49
N GLU A 9 -55.32 70.54 -26.54
CA GLU A 9 -54.84 70.39 -25.15
C GLU A 9 -55.50 69.20 -24.43
N GLU A 10 -56.81 68.97 -24.63
CA GLU A 10 -57.49 67.78 -24.08
C GLU A 10 -57.01 66.48 -24.73
N ALA A 11 -56.76 66.47 -26.04
CA ALA A 11 -56.21 65.30 -26.75
C ALA A 11 -54.76 65.00 -26.33
N VAL A 12 -53.94 66.03 -26.12
CA VAL A 12 -52.55 65.90 -25.61
C VAL A 12 -52.56 65.45 -24.15
N SER A 13 -53.45 65.98 -23.31
CA SER A 13 -53.58 65.54 -21.91
C SER A 13 -54.04 64.09 -21.80
N ALA A 14 -54.95 63.64 -22.66
CA ALA A 14 -55.40 62.25 -22.71
C ALA A 14 -54.27 61.31 -23.19
N ALA A 15 -53.47 61.73 -24.17
CA ALA A 15 -52.30 60.98 -24.65
C ALA A 15 -51.18 60.91 -23.60
N VAL A 16 -50.92 62.00 -22.86
CA VAL A 16 -49.94 62.02 -21.78
C VAL A 16 -50.39 61.14 -20.61
N ALA A 17 -51.68 61.16 -20.28
CA ALA A 17 -52.25 60.30 -19.24
C ALA A 17 -52.14 58.82 -19.59
N THR A 18 -52.41 58.41 -20.84
CA THR A 18 -52.26 57.00 -21.26
C THR A 18 -50.80 56.55 -21.30
N VAL A 19 -49.87 57.42 -21.70
CA VAL A 19 -48.42 57.13 -21.66
C VAL A 19 -47.93 56.98 -20.21
N LEU A 20 -48.35 57.85 -19.29
CA LEU A 20 -48.02 57.73 -17.87
C LEU A 20 -48.59 56.46 -17.24
N LEU A 21 -49.82 56.07 -17.60
CA LEU A 21 -50.44 54.83 -17.12
C LEU A 21 -49.68 53.60 -17.63
N PHE A 22 -49.26 53.60 -18.90
CA PHE A 22 -48.41 52.55 -19.45
C PHE A 22 -47.03 52.51 -18.79
N ALA A 23 -46.42 53.67 -18.51
CA ALA A 23 -45.13 53.75 -17.83
C ALA A 23 -45.20 53.23 -16.38
N ILE A 24 -46.28 53.54 -15.66
CA ILE A 24 -46.51 53.04 -14.30
C ILE A 24 -46.71 51.51 -14.33
N VAL A 25 -47.53 51.00 -15.24
CA VAL A 25 -47.74 49.54 -15.40
C VAL A 25 -46.45 48.83 -15.77
N LEU A 26 -45.65 49.39 -16.70
CA LEU A 26 -44.33 48.85 -17.05
C LEU A 26 -43.37 48.89 -15.86
N SER A 27 -43.40 49.94 -15.02
CA SER A 27 -42.56 50.02 -13.82
C SER A 27 -42.95 48.98 -12.76
N ILE A 28 -44.25 48.70 -12.61
CA ILE A 28 -44.76 47.68 -11.68
C ILE A 28 -44.41 46.29 -12.19
N ILE A 29 -44.60 46.02 -13.49
CA ILE A 29 -44.21 44.74 -14.10
C ILE A 29 -42.70 44.55 -14.02
N SER A 30 -41.91 45.59 -14.31
CA SER A 30 -40.45 45.55 -14.18
C SER A 30 -40.01 45.32 -12.73
N GLY A 31 -40.64 45.98 -11.76
CA GLY A 31 -40.37 45.78 -10.34
C GLY A 31 -40.79 44.39 -9.83
N MET A 32 -41.93 43.87 -10.30
CA MET A 32 -42.37 42.50 -10.00
C MET A 32 -41.47 41.46 -10.65
N MET A 33 -41.06 41.66 -11.91
CA MET A 33 -40.17 40.75 -12.62
C MET A 33 -38.77 40.74 -11.97
N ALA A 34 -38.28 41.89 -11.51
CA ALA A 34 -37.02 41.98 -10.76
C ALA A 34 -37.06 41.26 -9.40
N MET A 35 -38.23 41.12 -8.77
CA MET A 35 -38.39 40.35 -7.51
C MET A 35 -38.71 38.87 -7.73
N ILE A 36 -39.46 38.52 -8.78
CA ILE A 36 -39.88 37.14 -9.05
C ILE A 36 -38.75 36.32 -9.69
N VAL A 37 -37.95 36.91 -10.59
CA VAL A 37 -36.88 36.19 -11.30
C VAL A 37 -35.86 35.55 -10.34
N PRO A 38 -35.36 36.23 -9.29
CA PRO A 38 -34.48 35.60 -8.30
C PRO A 38 -35.14 34.44 -7.56
N THR A 39 -36.40 34.58 -7.13
CA THR A 39 -37.12 33.51 -6.42
C THR A 39 -37.41 32.30 -7.30
N MET A 40 -37.66 32.51 -8.60
CA MET A 40 -37.81 31.42 -9.56
C MET A 40 -36.47 30.72 -9.82
N ALA A 41 -35.37 31.46 -9.88
CA ALA A 41 -34.04 30.88 -10.04
C ALA A 41 -33.62 30.05 -8.82
N GLU A 42 -33.97 30.50 -7.61
CA GLU A 42 -33.74 29.77 -6.36
C GLU A 42 -34.59 28.48 -6.27
N LEU A 43 -35.89 28.57 -6.61
CA LEU A 43 -36.77 27.39 -6.67
C LEU A 43 -36.33 26.39 -7.75
N GLN A 44 -35.88 26.88 -8.90
CA GLN A 44 -35.33 26.03 -9.95
C GLN A 44 -34.04 25.34 -9.48
N GLY A 45 -33.13 26.08 -8.85
CA GLY A 45 -31.90 25.51 -8.27
C GLY A 45 -32.18 24.45 -7.21
N ALA A 46 -33.22 24.62 -6.38
CA ALA A 46 -33.64 23.61 -5.41
C ALA A 46 -34.18 22.33 -6.06
N VAL A 47 -34.94 22.44 -7.16
CA VAL A 47 -35.43 21.29 -7.93
C VAL A 47 -34.28 20.57 -8.64
N ASP A 48 -33.37 21.34 -9.24
CA ASP A 48 -32.18 20.80 -9.89
C ASP A 48 -31.28 20.07 -8.86
N ARG A 49 -31.18 20.61 -7.63
CA ARG A 49 -30.49 19.97 -6.51
C ARG A 49 -31.13 18.65 -6.13
N GLU A 50 -32.43 18.62 -5.87
CA GLU A 50 -33.14 17.39 -5.48
C GLU A 50 -33.04 16.29 -6.55
N SER A 51 -33.12 16.67 -7.84
CA SER A 51 -32.96 15.76 -8.97
C SER A 51 -31.54 15.18 -9.04
N MET A 52 -30.51 16.03 -8.93
CA MET A 52 -29.11 15.60 -8.95
C MET A 52 -28.72 14.80 -7.72
N GLU A 53 -29.22 15.20 -6.54
CA GLU A 53 -29.03 14.49 -5.26
C GLU A 53 -29.55 13.05 -5.37
N GLY A 54 -30.73 12.85 -5.95
CA GLY A 54 -31.27 11.52 -6.23
C GLY A 54 -30.37 10.70 -7.17
N GLN A 55 -29.95 11.28 -8.29
CA GLN A 55 -29.10 10.59 -9.27
C GLN A 55 -27.73 10.21 -8.72
N PHE A 56 -27.10 11.09 -7.93
CA PHE A 56 -25.80 10.80 -7.30
C PHE A 56 -25.94 9.80 -6.16
N THR A 57 -27.07 9.80 -5.45
CA THR A 57 -27.37 8.78 -4.43
C THR A 57 -27.55 7.40 -5.09
N ASP A 58 -28.26 7.32 -6.21
CA ASP A 58 -28.43 6.07 -6.96
C ASP A 58 -27.09 5.56 -7.48
N LEU A 59 -26.25 6.45 -8.05
CA LEU A 59 -24.89 6.11 -8.48
C LEU A 59 -24.03 5.59 -7.32
N ALA A 60 -24.10 6.24 -6.16
CA ALA A 60 -23.38 5.81 -4.96
C ALA A 60 -23.82 4.41 -4.51
N GLN A 61 -25.13 4.14 -4.50
CA GLN A 61 -25.66 2.83 -4.11
C GLN A 61 -25.23 1.72 -5.08
N GLU A 62 -25.28 1.96 -6.39
CA GLU A 62 -24.83 0.97 -7.39
C GLU A 62 -23.32 0.70 -7.28
N THR A 63 -22.53 1.75 -7.07
CA THR A 63 -21.08 1.63 -6.87
C THR A 63 -20.77 0.82 -5.62
N VAL A 64 -21.46 1.08 -4.50
CA VAL A 64 -21.32 0.30 -3.27
C VAL A 64 -21.75 -1.15 -3.50
N ARG A 65 -22.87 -1.38 -4.19
CA ARG A 65 -23.36 -2.74 -4.50
C ARG A 65 -22.34 -3.55 -5.30
N LEU A 66 -21.77 -2.98 -6.36
CA LEU A 66 -20.70 -3.60 -7.14
C LEU A 66 -19.47 -3.86 -6.26
N SER A 67 -19.05 -2.86 -5.48
CA SER A 67 -17.85 -2.96 -4.64
C SER A 67 -17.95 -4.05 -3.57
N GLU A 68 -19.12 -4.27 -2.96
CA GLU A 68 -19.28 -5.23 -1.86
C GLU A 68 -19.68 -6.62 -2.34
N THR A 69 -20.59 -6.69 -3.32
CA THR A 69 -21.25 -7.95 -3.72
C THR A 69 -20.99 -8.38 -5.16
N GLY A 70 -20.46 -7.49 -5.99
CA GLY A 70 -20.13 -7.79 -7.38
C GLY A 70 -18.94 -8.75 -7.52
N LEU A 71 -18.82 -9.35 -8.70
CA LEU A 71 -17.65 -10.08 -9.16
C LEU A 71 -16.89 -9.25 -10.20
N PRO A 72 -15.56 -9.38 -10.30
CA PRO A 72 -14.80 -8.77 -11.38
C PRO A 72 -15.44 -9.06 -12.75
N GLY A 73 -15.71 -8.01 -13.52
CA GLY A 73 -16.44 -8.02 -14.79
C GLY A 73 -17.93 -7.72 -14.71
N ASP A 74 -18.52 -7.54 -13.51
CA ASP A 74 -19.91 -7.10 -13.36
C ASP A 74 -20.06 -5.63 -13.78
N ILE A 75 -21.18 -5.33 -14.45
CA ILE A 75 -21.47 -4.03 -15.06
C ILE A 75 -22.78 -3.46 -14.51
N ALA A 76 -22.87 -2.14 -14.35
CA ALA A 76 -24.12 -1.41 -14.17
C ALA A 76 -24.19 -0.20 -15.11
N GLU A 77 -25.37 0.09 -15.64
CA GLU A 77 -25.65 1.18 -16.58
C GLU A 77 -26.66 2.16 -15.97
N MET A 78 -26.43 3.46 -16.14
CA MET A 78 -27.28 4.53 -15.62
C MET A 78 -27.20 5.77 -16.53
N THR A 79 -28.26 6.58 -16.59
CA THR A 79 -28.20 7.88 -17.30
C THR A 79 -28.21 9.03 -16.30
N ILE A 80 -27.23 9.94 -16.40
CA ILE A 80 -27.18 11.18 -15.62
C ILE A 80 -27.65 12.36 -16.49
N LYS A 81 -28.57 13.17 -15.96
CA LYS A 81 -29.23 14.26 -16.67
C LYS A 81 -29.00 15.61 -16.00
N PRO A 82 -27.88 16.30 -16.27
CA PRO A 82 -27.46 17.51 -15.55
C PRO A 82 -28.41 18.71 -15.69
N HIS A 83 -29.38 18.66 -16.62
CA HIS A 83 -30.38 19.69 -16.88
C HIS A 83 -29.77 21.07 -17.19
N THR A 84 -29.54 21.89 -16.17
CA THR A 84 -29.09 23.28 -16.29
C THR A 84 -27.64 23.49 -15.85
N GLY A 85 -27.05 22.56 -15.10
CA GLY A 85 -25.69 22.63 -14.58
C GLY A 85 -24.69 21.84 -15.41
N ASP A 86 -23.42 21.88 -15.00
CA ASP A 86 -22.33 21.20 -15.68
C ASP A 86 -21.70 20.14 -14.78
N ILE A 87 -21.45 18.95 -15.33
CA ILE A 87 -20.72 17.86 -14.68
C ILE A 87 -19.24 17.93 -15.05
N GLY A 88 -18.37 17.83 -14.05
CA GLY A 88 -16.91 17.75 -14.21
C GLY A 88 -16.29 16.74 -13.25
N TRP A 89 -15.03 16.37 -13.51
CA TRP A 89 -14.23 15.51 -12.65
C TRP A 89 -13.04 16.27 -12.07
N ASP A 90 -12.75 16.03 -10.79
CA ASP A 90 -11.52 16.47 -10.13
C ASP A 90 -10.77 15.26 -9.54
N ILE A 91 -9.54 15.06 -10.00
CA ILE A 91 -8.64 13.98 -9.56
C ILE A 91 -7.57 14.43 -8.55
N ARG A 92 -7.49 15.73 -8.22
CA ARG A 92 -6.26 16.32 -7.65
C ARG A 92 -6.20 16.43 -6.14
N LYS A 93 -7.32 16.49 -5.42
CA LYS A 93 -7.30 16.98 -4.03
C LYS A 93 -8.22 16.28 -3.06
N GLU A 94 -8.52 15.02 -3.28
CA GLU A 94 -9.54 14.33 -2.51
C GLU A 94 -9.26 12.83 -2.34
N GLY A 95 -9.59 12.32 -1.16
CA GLY A 95 -9.30 10.95 -0.79
C GLY A 95 -9.68 10.65 0.64
N THR A 96 -9.47 9.39 1.00
CA THR A 96 -9.64 8.91 2.37
C THR A 96 -8.37 8.21 2.82
N TRP A 97 -8.13 8.21 4.12
CA TRP A 97 -7.08 7.42 4.72
C TRP A 97 -7.61 6.62 5.90
N TYR A 98 -7.00 5.47 6.14
CA TYR A 98 -7.28 4.59 7.26
C TYR A 98 -5.99 4.33 8.02
N THR A 99 -6.07 4.23 9.34
CA THR A 99 -4.93 3.79 10.16
C THR A 99 -5.38 2.76 11.17
N ALA A 100 -4.52 1.78 11.44
CA ALA A 100 -4.73 0.76 12.45
C ALA A 100 -3.51 0.67 13.37
N SER A 101 -3.68 0.88 14.68
CA SER A 101 -2.62 0.65 15.66
C SER A 101 -2.60 -0.80 16.12
N LEU A 102 -1.41 -1.38 16.25
CA LEU A 102 -1.22 -2.79 16.59
C LEU A 102 -1.01 -3.04 18.09
N TYR A 103 -0.82 -1.99 18.89
CA TYR A 103 -0.67 -2.08 20.34
C TYR A 103 -1.60 -1.11 21.08
N GLU A 104 -1.87 -1.43 22.34
CA GLU A 104 -2.71 -0.64 23.24
C GLU A 104 -2.17 0.79 23.46
N ASN A 105 -3.09 1.75 23.64
CA ASN A 105 -2.78 3.17 23.88
C ASN A 105 -1.90 3.82 22.80
N GLN A 106 -1.86 3.23 21.60
CA GLN A 106 -1.16 3.78 20.45
C GLN A 106 -2.13 4.34 19.43
N SER A 107 -1.76 5.48 18.85
CA SER A 107 -2.59 6.22 17.91
C SER A 107 -1.74 6.80 16.81
N LEU A 108 -2.08 6.46 15.57
CA LEU A 108 -1.43 6.99 14.37
C LEU A 108 -2.40 7.93 13.65
N ARG A 109 -1.91 9.09 13.24
CA ARG A 109 -2.65 10.05 12.43
C ARG A 109 -1.84 10.42 11.20
N LEU A 110 -2.52 10.60 10.08
CA LEU A 110 -1.92 10.92 8.79
C LEU A 110 -2.55 12.19 8.21
N LYS A 111 -1.80 12.90 7.37
CA LYS A 111 -2.27 14.09 6.64
C LYS A 111 -1.45 14.31 5.37
N GLY A 112 -2.11 14.76 4.30
CA GLY A 112 -1.47 15.22 3.07
C GLY A 112 -0.97 14.12 2.15
N LEU A 113 -1.44 12.88 2.31
CA LEU A 113 -1.00 11.75 1.46
C LEU A 113 -1.67 11.72 0.08
N ASN A 114 -2.81 12.40 -0.08
CA ASN A 114 -3.57 12.45 -1.34
C ASN A 114 -3.39 13.78 -2.09
N ASP A 115 -2.45 14.64 -1.67
CA ASP A 115 -2.25 15.97 -2.26
C ASP A 115 -1.38 15.96 -3.54
N LEU A 116 -0.94 14.76 -3.99
CA LEU A 116 -0.05 14.51 -5.15
C LEU A 116 1.32 15.19 -5.08
N ASP A 117 1.60 15.85 -3.96
CA ASP A 117 2.91 16.41 -3.67
C ASP A 117 3.87 15.31 -3.22
N SER A 118 5.11 15.69 -2.99
CA SER A 118 6.13 14.77 -2.49
C SER A 118 6.21 14.72 -0.96
N SER A 119 5.18 15.14 -0.21
CA SER A 119 5.30 15.25 1.25
C SER A 119 4.08 14.72 1.99
N PHE A 120 4.29 14.20 3.20
CA PHE A 120 3.19 13.80 4.06
C PHE A 120 3.52 14.07 5.51
N GLN A 121 2.48 14.23 6.33
CA GLN A 121 2.62 14.42 7.75
C GLN A 121 2.07 13.24 8.52
N HIS A 122 2.80 12.80 9.53
CA HIS A 122 2.31 11.82 10.49
C HIS A 122 2.41 12.36 11.91
N ARG A 123 1.59 11.80 12.80
CA ARG A 123 1.69 12.03 14.24
C ARG A 123 1.47 10.72 14.98
N TYR A 124 2.44 10.38 15.81
CA TYR A 124 2.42 9.18 16.63
C TYR A 124 2.90 9.52 18.05
N PRO A 125 2.00 9.98 18.94
CA PRO A 125 2.39 10.68 20.17
C PRO A 125 2.86 9.75 21.29
N SER A 126 2.44 8.48 21.30
CA SER A 126 2.62 7.56 22.43
C SER A 126 3.81 6.60 22.31
N GLY A 127 4.55 6.63 21.19
CA GLY A 127 5.71 5.77 21.00
C GLY A 127 6.80 6.42 20.15
N GLU A 128 7.77 5.59 19.79
CA GLU A 128 8.88 5.94 18.92
C GLU A 128 8.73 5.22 17.59
N VAL A 129 9.09 5.89 16.51
CA VAL A 129 9.08 5.33 15.15
C VAL A 129 10.53 5.25 14.69
N SER A 130 11.00 4.05 14.38
CA SER A 130 12.36 3.83 13.83
C SER A 130 12.38 3.92 12.32
N SER A 131 11.33 3.48 11.64
CA SER A 131 11.24 3.53 10.18
C SER A 131 9.81 3.50 9.68
N VAL A 132 9.64 3.90 8.42
CA VAL A 132 8.38 3.79 7.68
C VAL A 132 8.63 3.08 6.35
N CYS A 133 7.84 2.07 6.03
CA CYS A 133 7.85 1.40 4.74
C CYS A 133 6.61 1.76 3.94
N LEU A 134 6.81 2.27 2.72
CA LEU A 134 5.74 2.73 1.85
C LEU A 134 5.63 1.77 0.65
N THR A 135 4.42 1.30 0.36
CA THR A 135 4.12 0.43 -0.78
C THR A 135 3.05 1.09 -1.64
N ASP A 136 3.28 1.15 -2.94
CA ASP A 136 2.28 1.57 -3.93
C ASP A 136 1.15 0.53 -3.98
N LEU A 137 -0.10 0.98 -3.81
CA LEU A 137 -1.27 0.10 -3.84
C LEU A 137 -1.71 -0.26 -5.25
N ARG A 138 -1.21 0.46 -6.28
CA ARG A 138 -1.67 0.31 -7.66
C ARG A 138 -3.20 0.39 -7.77
N ALA A 139 -3.83 1.25 -6.97
CA ALA A 139 -5.28 1.41 -6.92
C ALA A 139 -5.77 2.23 -8.12
N TYR A 140 -5.42 1.82 -9.33
CA TYR A 140 -5.88 2.37 -10.62
C TYR A 140 -5.92 1.23 -11.64
N SER A 141 -6.99 1.12 -12.43
CA SER A 141 -7.25 -0.05 -13.28
C SER A 141 -6.17 -0.29 -14.34
N GLN A 142 -5.57 0.77 -14.88
CA GLN A 142 -4.49 0.65 -15.87
C GLN A 142 -3.09 0.62 -15.26
N ALA A 143 -2.95 0.55 -13.93
CA ALA A 143 -1.65 0.55 -13.27
C ALA A 143 -0.85 -0.72 -13.63
N LEU A 144 0.42 -0.53 -14.00
CA LEU A 144 1.29 -1.65 -14.37
C LEU A 144 2.16 -2.08 -13.18
N ASN A 145 2.16 -3.38 -12.90
CA ASN A 145 3.02 -4.02 -11.92
C ASN A 145 4.39 -4.30 -12.56
N ILE A 146 5.45 -3.70 -12.03
CA ILE A 146 6.80 -3.75 -12.62
C ILE A 146 7.73 -4.63 -11.79
N HIS A 147 8.27 -5.68 -12.40
CA HIS A 147 9.31 -6.52 -11.82
C HIS A 147 10.61 -6.34 -12.58
N GLU A 148 11.69 -6.10 -11.85
CA GLU A 148 13.02 -5.85 -12.39
C GLU A 148 14.00 -6.75 -11.63
N SER A 149 14.69 -7.64 -12.35
CA SER A 149 15.70 -8.53 -11.78
C SER A 149 16.99 -7.78 -11.43
N PRO A 150 17.85 -8.30 -10.55
CA PRO A 150 19.22 -7.83 -10.46
C PRO A 150 19.95 -8.05 -11.80
N ALA A 151 20.85 -7.15 -12.16
CA ALA A 151 21.69 -7.25 -13.35
C ALA A 151 22.80 -8.30 -13.17
N LEU A 152 22.37 -9.55 -13.12
CA LEU A 152 23.17 -10.76 -12.98
C LEU A 152 22.72 -11.77 -14.05
N ASN A 153 23.59 -12.70 -14.39
CA ASN A 153 23.27 -13.79 -15.31
C ASN A 153 22.32 -14.79 -14.66
N GLY A 154 21.06 -14.82 -15.09
CA GLY A 154 20.05 -15.70 -14.53
C GLY A 154 18.71 -15.56 -15.23
N THR A 155 17.69 -16.19 -14.67
CA THR A 155 16.33 -16.18 -15.22
C THR A 155 15.36 -15.68 -14.17
N LEU A 156 14.54 -14.70 -14.55
CA LEU A 156 13.41 -14.22 -13.78
C LEU A 156 12.18 -15.05 -14.15
N LEU A 157 11.62 -15.77 -13.19
CA LEU A 157 10.39 -16.54 -13.35
C LEU A 157 9.23 -15.76 -12.73
N LEU A 158 8.13 -15.59 -13.46
CA LEU A 158 6.94 -14.91 -12.99
C LEU A 158 5.69 -15.77 -13.16
N THR A 159 4.75 -15.68 -12.22
CA THR A 159 3.43 -16.29 -12.33
C THR A 159 2.35 -15.37 -11.75
N PRO A 160 1.14 -15.32 -12.34
CA PRO A 160 0.01 -14.62 -11.74
C PRO A 160 -0.33 -15.19 -10.37
N MET A 161 -0.57 -14.31 -9.39
CA MET A 161 -0.95 -14.71 -8.03
C MET A 161 -2.31 -15.42 -8.02
N SER A 162 -2.40 -16.62 -7.42
CA SER A 162 -3.67 -17.34 -7.38
C SER A 162 -4.53 -16.88 -6.19
N ASN A 163 -5.36 -15.85 -6.39
CA ASN A 163 -6.33 -15.42 -5.38
C ASN A 163 -7.72 -15.23 -6.00
N LEU A 164 -8.77 -15.27 -5.17
CA LEU A 164 -10.18 -15.05 -5.58
C LEU A 164 -10.47 -13.59 -5.97
N GLN A 165 -9.45 -12.74 -5.94
CA GLN A 165 -9.51 -11.28 -5.96
C GLN A 165 -9.00 -10.70 -7.29
N GLN A 166 -8.27 -11.49 -8.08
CA GLN A 166 -7.84 -11.13 -9.43
C GLN A 166 -8.96 -11.31 -10.46
N PRO A 167 -8.96 -10.47 -11.51
CA PRO A 167 -9.89 -10.63 -12.63
C PRO A 167 -9.70 -12.00 -13.29
N LEU A 168 -10.81 -12.57 -13.80
CA LEU A 168 -10.82 -13.85 -14.52
C LEU A 168 -10.06 -13.80 -15.86
N GLU A 169 -9.72 -12.60 -16.32
CA GLU A 169 -8.96 -12.41 -17.55
C GLU A 169 -7.49 -12.82 -17.40
N ALA A 170 -6.90 -13.28 -18.50
CA ALA A 170 -5.48 -13.59 -18.53
C ALA A 170 -4.65 -12.34 -18.25
N THR A 171 -3.64 -12.47 -17.39
CA THR A 171 -2.71 -11.39 -17.10
C THR A 171 -1.85 -11.12 -18.34
N ILE A 172 -1.75 -9.85 -18.73
CA ILE A 172 -0.93 -9.44 -19.87
C ILE A 172 0.44 -9.05 -19.33
N VAL A 173 1.50 -9.69 -19.84
CA VAL A 173 2.89 -9.37 -19.53
C VAL A 173 3.55 -8.77 -20.76
N ASP A 174 4.09 -7.57 -20.62
CA ASP A 174 4.91 -6.89 -21.62
C ASP A 174 6.40 -7.09 -21.27
N TYR A 175 7.13 -7.66 -22.22
CA TYR A 175 8.57 -7.89 -22.14
C TYR A 175 9.19 -7.55 -23.49
N GLU A 176 10.18 -6.65 -23.50
CA GLU A 176 10.86 -6.16 -24.71
C GLU A 176 9.91 -5.61 -25.82
N GLY A 177 8.70 -5.18 -25.43
CA GLY A 177 7.68 -4.64 -26.35
C GLY A 177 6.72 -5.70 -26.91
N ASP A 178 6.95 -6.98 -26.63
CA ASP A 178 6.05 -8.08 -26.95
C ASP A 178 5.09 -8.37 -25.79
N LYS A 179 3.80 -8.58 -26.12
CA LYS A 179 2.74 -8.85 -25.15
C LYS A 179 2.41 -10.34 -25.10
N TYR A 180 2.56 -10.94 -23.92
CA TYR A 180 2.24 -12.32 -23.62
C TYR A 180 0.99 -12.40 -22.74
N ARG A 181 0.14 -13.41 -22.97
CA ARG A 181 -1.04 -13.67 -22.14
C ARG A 181 -0.74 -14.85 -21.23
N LEU A 182 -0.92 -14.68 -19.92
CA LEU A 182 -0.71 -15.71 -18.90
C LEU A 182 -1.97 -15.96 -18.09
N ASN A 183 -2.35 -17.23 -18.00
CA ASN A 183 -3.40 -17.69 -17.10
C ASN A 183 -2.82 -18.05 -15.72
N THR A 184 -3.67 -18.15 -14.71
CA THR A 184 -3.27 -18.63 -13.38
C THR A 184 -2.68 -20.03 -13.47
N GLY A 185 -1.48 -20.24 -12.92
CA GLY A 185 -0.75 -21.51 -12.98
C GLY A 185 0.20 -21.65 -14.17
N GLU A 186 0.24 -20.67 -15.08
CA GLU A 186 1.27 -20.57 -16.11
C GLU A 186 2.47 -19.75 -15.61
N ILE A 187 3.64 -19.95 -16.23
CA ILE A 187 4.88 -19.24 -15.92
C ILE A 187 5.39 -18.51 -17.15
N PHE A 188 5.92 -17.31 -16.90
CA PHE A 188 6.72 -16.56 -17.84
C PHE A 188 8.17 -16.54 -17.38
N SER A 189 9.11 -16.78 -18.29
CA SER A 189 10.54 -16.70 -18.02
C SER A 189 11.18 -15.59 -18.83
N ALA A 190 11.96 -14.73 -18.16
CA ALA A 190 12.72 -13.65 -18.76
C ALA A 190 14.20 -13.81 -18.43
N GLN A 191 15.08 -13.63 -19.41
CA GLN A 191 16.52 -13.79 -19.20
C GLN A 191 17.13 -12.47 -18.74
N SER A 192 18.00 -12.55 -17.73
CA SER A 192 18.76 -11.43 -17.20
C SER A 192 20.25 -11.66 -17.44
N SER A 193 20.99 -10.59 -17.67
CA SER A 193 22.43 -10.61 -17.86
C SER A 193 23.14 -9.58 -16.98
N ASN A 194 24.46 -9.69 -16.89
CA ASN A 194 25.27 -8.68 -16.20
C ASN A 194 25.25 -7.28 -16.87
N LEU A 195 24.75 -7.18 -18.11
CA LEU A 195 24.70 -5.94 -18.88
C LEU A 195 23.31 -5.30 -18.86
N GLU A 196 22.27 -6.12 -18.83
CA GLU A 196 20.87 -5.70 -18.87
C GLU A 196 20.04 -6.62 -17.97
N PRO A 197 19.34 -6.07 -16.97
CA PRO A 197 18.39 -6.83 -16.15
C PRO A 197 17.10 -7.12 -16.93
N ALA A 198 16.40 -8.18 -16.54
CA ALA A 198 15.07 -8.48 -17.06
C ALA A 198 14.05 -7.52 -16.43
N ILE A 199 13.35 -6.74 -17.25
CA ILE A 199 12.25 -5.86 -16.82
C ILE A 199 10.96 -6.34 -17.46
N THR A 200 9.97 -6.64 -16.62
CA THR A 200 8.64 -7.06 -17.06
C THR A 200 7.58 -6.12 -16.50
N LYS A 201 6.58 -5.80 -17.31
CA LYS A 201 5.41 -5.02 -16.90
C LYS A 201 4.17 -5.90 -17.02
N SER A 202 3.34 -5.92 -15.99
CA SER A 202 2.18 -6.81 -15.92
C SER A 202 0.91 -6.06 -15.53
N SER A 203 -0.24 -6.46 -16.10
CA SER A 203 -1.53 -5.83 -15.79
C SER A 203 -2.02 -6.16 -14.37
N ASN A 204 -1.69 -7.34 -13.84
CA ASN A 204 -2.10 -7.80 -12.51
C ASN A 204 -0.87 -8.09 -11.63
N THR A 205 -1.11 -8.31 -10.34
CA THR A 205 -0.05 -8.69 -9.40
C THR A 205 0.54 -10.07 -9.74
N MET A 206 1.86 -10.12 -9.80
CA MET A 206 2.63 -11.33 -10.13
C MET A 206 3.51 -11.70 -8.94
N ARG A 207 3.83 -12.99 -8.83
CA ARG A 207 4.86 -13.51 -7.95
C ARG A 207 6.10 -13.80 -8.78
N ALA A 208 7.26 -13.34 -8.31
CA ALA A 208 8.52 -13.48 -9.05
C ALA A 208 9.61 -14.17 -8.22
N LEU A 209 10.37 -15.04 -8.88
CA LEU A 209 11.55 -15.71 -8.33
C LEU A 209 12.70 -15.52 -9.32
N TYR A 210 13.81 -14.98 -8.85
CA TYR A 210 15.03 -14.89 -9.64
C TYR A 210 15.91 -16.10 -9.36
N VAL A 211 16.39 -16.72 -10.43
CA VAL A 211 17.16 -17.96 -10.40
C VAL A 211 18.47 -17.76 -11.15
N GLN A 212 19.57 -17.91 -10.43
CA GLN A 212 20.92 -17.93 -10.95
C GLN A 212 21.48 -19.35 -10.77
N GLY A 213 21.95 -19.98 -11.84
CA GLY A 213 22.53 -21.32 -11.79
C GLY A 213 21.56 -22.43 -11.33
N GLU A 214 22.07 -23.41 -10.57
CA GLU A 214 21.36 -24.67 -10.26
C GLU A 214 20.93 -24.85 -8.80
N SER A 215 21.50 -24.09 -7.85
CA SER A 215 21.25 -24.25 -6.41
C SER A 215 20.99 -22.92 -5.73
N GLY A 216 20.34 -22.94 -4.57
CA GLY A 216 20.12 -21.73 -3.77
C GLY A 216 19.14 -21.94 -2.62
N ILE A 217 19.06 -20.95 -1.74
CA ILE A 217 18.09 -20.89 -0.64
C ILE A 217 17.49 -19.48 -0.66
N THR A 218 16.19 -19.36 -0.43
CA THR A 218 15.55 -18.06 -0.19
C THR A 218 14.42 -18.19 0.82
N THR A 219 14.28 -17.22 1.71
CA THR A 219 12.98 -16.96 2.34
C THR A 219 12.02 -16.43 1.28
N TYR A 220 10.74 -16.81 1.37
CA TYR A 220 9.73 -16.43 0.38
C TYR A 220 8.48 -15.89 1.08
N SER A 221 8.09 -14.67 0.71
CA SER A 221 6.98 -13.97 1.36
C SER A 221 5.62 -14.63 1.03
N PRO A 222 4.65 -14.63 1.96
CA PRO A 222 3.30 -15.11 1.66
C PRO A 222 2.55 -14.17 0.71
N ASP A 223 1.51 -14.70 0.08
CA ASP A 223 0.63 -13.99 -0.84
C ASP A 223 -0.09 -12.81 -0.16
N SER A 224 -0.47 -12.97 1.10
CA SER A 224 -1.01 -11.88 1.93
C SER A 224 -0.24 -11.87 3.25
N PRO A 225 0.85 -11.08 3.35
CA PRO A 225 1.67 -11.03 4.56
C PRO A 225 0.97 -10.26 5.68
N SER A 226 0.98 -10.86 6.87
CA SER A 226 0.69 -10.15 8.11
C SER A 226 1.80 -9.13 8.44
N PRO A 227 1.58 -8.20 9.39
CA PRO A 227 2.60 -7.22 9.82
C PRO A 227 3.90 -7.86 10.31
N HIS A 228 3.86 -9.14 10.68
CA HIS A 228 5.01 -9.92 11.14
C HIS A 228 5.59 -10.83 10.05
N ALA A 229 5.25 -10.57 8.78
CA ALA A 229 5.69 -11.31 7.60
C ALA A 229 5.36 -12.82 7.67
N LYS A 230 4.24 -13.18 8.31
CA LYS A 230 3.68 -14.54 8.33
C LYS A 230 2.43 -14.58 7.43
N GLY A 231 2.06 -15.73 6.90
CA GLY A 231 0.82 -15.85 6.12
C GLY A 231 0.36 -17.29 5.94
N ARG A 232 -0.64 -17.49 5.09
CA ARG A 232 -1.32 -18.80 4.94
C ARG A 232 -1.31 -19.37 3.52
N ALA A 233 -0.90 -18.59 2.54
CA ALA A 233 -0.89 -19.00 1.15
C ALA A 233 0.37 -18.47 0.46
N TRP A 234 0.91 -19.26 -0.47
CA TRP A 234 2.06 -18.92 -1.30
C TRP A 234 1.81 -19.43 -2.71
N THR A 235 1.92 -18.54 -3.69
CA THR A 235 1.99 -18.88 -5.11
C THR A 235 3.44 -18.70 -5.56
N ILE A 236 4.07 -19.76 -6.07
CA ILE A 236 5.52 -19.79 -6.29
C ILE A 236 5.82 -20.28 -7.70
N PRO A 237 6.52 -19.48 -8.54
CA PRO A 237 7.04 -19.97 -9.80
C PRO A 237 8.30 -20.81 -9.53
N LEU A 238 8.37 -22.03 -10.06
CA LEU A 238 9.47 -22.95 -9.79
C LEU A 238 10.29 -23.24 -11.05
N PRO A 239 11.64 -23.25 -10.93
CA PRO A 239 12.50 -23.77 -11.97
C PRO A 239 12.42 -25.30 -12.04
N ALA A 240 12.97 -25.89 -13.10
CA ALA A 240 13.20 -27.33 -13.15
C ALA A 240 14.30 -27.76 -12.15
N GLY A 241 14.17 -28.99 -11.64
CA GLY A 241 15.08 -29.64 -10.69
C GLY A 241 14.46 -29.93 -9.33
N GLU A 242 15.30 -30.34 -8.38
CA GLU A 242 14.89 -30.69 -7.02
C GLU A 242 14.65 -29.44 -6.18
N VAL A 243 13.46 -29.33 -5.60
CA VAL A 243 13.08 -28.24 -4.72
C VAL A 243 12.52 -28.80 -3.42
N GLU A 244 13.00 -28.24 -2.32
CA GLU A 244 12.55 -28.51 -0.97
C GLU A 244 11.91 -27.24 -0.39
N PHE A 245 10.72 -27.38 0.17
CA PHE A 245 10.01 -26.33 0.88
C PHE A 245 10.09 -26.62 2.39
N VAL A 246 10.37 -25.61 3.18
CA VAL A 246 10.34 -25.69 4.64
C VAL A 246 9.37 -24.65 5.15
N LEU A 247 8.23 -25.13 5.64
CA LEU A 247 7.20 -24.30 6.24
C LEU A 247 7.30 -24.40 7.77
N TYR A 248 7.31 -23.27 8.46
CA TYR A 248 7.46 -23.25 9.92
C TYR A 248 6.62 -22.18 10.62
N SER A 249 6.16 -22.49 11.82
CA SER A 249 5.32 -21.64 12.67
C SER A 249 5.47 -22.01 14.16
N GLU A 250 4.88 -21.20 15.02
CA GLU A 250 4.69 -21.48 16.45
C GLU A 250 3.48 -22.37 16.73
N GLU A 251 2.53 -22.41 15.79
CA GLU A 251 1.30 -23.18 15.89
C GLU A 251 1.36 -24.45 15.05
N SER A 252 0.72 -25.52 15.53
CA SER A 252 0.57 -26.73 14.73
C SER A 252 -0.39 -26.47 13.57
N PHE A 253 0.04 -26.79 12.35
CA PHE A 253 -0.75 -26.61 11.14
C PHE A 253 -0.78 -27.86 10.27
N VAL A 254 -1.77 -27.89 9.38
CA VAL A 254 -1.83 -28.78 8.21
C VAL A 254 -1.63 -27.92 6.98
N SER A 255 -0.77 -28.39 6.09
CA SER A 255 -0.40 -27.71 4.86
C SER A 255 -0.73 -28.58 3.65
N THR A 256 -1.26 -27.97 2.60
CA THR A 256 -1.52 -28.62 1.33
C THR A 256 -0.69 -27.97 0.24
N MET A 257 -0.04 -28.77 -0.59
CA MET A 257 0.76 -28.33 -1.71
C MET A 257 0.15 -28.89 -3.00
N LYS A 258 -0.10 -28.00 -3.95
CA LYS A 258 -0.52 -28.33 -5.31
C LYS A 258 0.60 -27.95 -6.27
N ILE A 259 1.10 -28.93 -7.02
CA ILE A 259 2.01 -28.73 -8.15
C ILE A 259 1.37 -29.44 -9.34
N ASN A 260 1.16 -28.71 -10.44
CA ASN A 260 0.36 -29.20 -11.58
C ASN A 260 -1.02 -29.68 -11.09
N ASP A 261 -1.41 -30.92 -11.40
CA ASP A 261 -2.67 -31.53 -10.94
C ASP A 261 -2.51 -32.42 -9.69
N VAL A 262 -1.31 -32.48 -9.10
CA VAL A 262 -1.04 -33.32 -7.92
C VAL A 262 -1.22 -32.50 -6.66
N ILE A 263 -2.14 -32.94 -5.80
CA ILE A 263 -2.38 -32.35 -4.47
C ILE A 263 -1.83 -33.29 -3.41
N SER A 264 -1.01 -32.74 -2.51
CA SER A 264 -0.40 -33.45 -1.39
C SER A 264 -0.67 -32.70 -0.09
N SER A 265 -0.82 -33.43 1.02
CA SER A 265 -1.12 -32.86 2.33
C SER A 265 -0.09 -33.35 3.35
N TYR A 266 0.38 -32.43 4.17
CA TYR A 266 1.41 -32.66 5.18
C TYR A 266 0.96 -32.09 6.51
N THR A 267 1.32 -32.77 7.59
CA THR A 267 1.06 -32.31 8.95
C THR A 267 2.37 -31.89 9.58
N SER A 268 2.39 -30.72 10.20
CA SER A 268 3.59 -30.22 10.88
C SER A 268 4.02 -31.11 12.04
N THR A 269 5.34 -31.29 12.16
CA THR A 269 5.97 -31.89 13.34
C THR A 269 6.21 -30.79 14.36
N THR A 270 5.77 -30.98 15.62
CA THR A 270 5.86 -29.94 16.65
C THR A 270 6.78 -30.36 17.78
N LEU A 271 7.75 -29.52 18.10
CA LEU A 271 8.70 -29.69 19.19
C LEU A 271 8.49 -28.62 20.26
N PRO A 272 8.59 -28.95 21.55
CA PRO A 272 8.63 -27.96 22.62
C PRO A 272 9.97 -27.22 22.60
N SER A 273 9.94 -25.91 22.80
CA SER A 273 11.14 -25.07 22.88
C SER A 273 11.01 -24.05 24.02
N GLN A 274 12.14 -23.57 24.54
CA GLN A 274 12.17 -22.42 25.43
C GLN A 274 12.17 -21.17 24.54
N GLY A 275 11.07 -20.44 24.50
CA GLY A 275 10.94 -19.22 23.72
C GLY A 275 10.86 -17.95 24.59
N PRO A 276 10.91 -16.77 23.97
CA PRO A 276 10.76 -15.49 24.67
C PRO A 276 9.37 -15.35 25.30
N THR A 277 9.23 -14.38 26.19
CA THR A 277 7.96 -14.09 26.88
C THR A 277 6.87 -13.79 25.84
N GLY A 278 5.73 -14.48 25.93
CA GLY A 278 4.62 -14.32 25.00
C GLY A 278 4.66 -15.24 23.77
N SER A 279 5.72 -16.02 23.58
CA SER A 279 5.76 -17.09 22.57
C SER A 279 4.90 -18.30 22.99
N SER A 280 4.52 -19.14 22.02
CA SER A 280 3.82 -20.40 22.30
C SER A 280 4.71 -21.46 22.99
N GLY A 281 6.03 -21.23 23.08
CA GLY A 281 7.01 -22.20 23.56
C GLY A 281 7.08 -23.47 22.70
N ARG A 282 6.71 -23.38 21.42
CA ARG A 282 6.66 -24.50 20.50
C ARG A 282 7.15 -24.06 19.13
N ILE A 283 7.69 -25.02 18.39
CA ILE A 283 7.98 -24.85 16.98
C ILE A 283 7.39 -26.00 16.18
N SER A 284 6.68 -25.65 15.12
CA SER A 284 6.04 -26.56 14.18
C SER A 284 6.69 -26.41 12.82
N THR A 285 7.25 -27.49 12.27
CA THR A 285 7.92 -27.51 10.97
C THR A 285 7.34 -28.62 10.08
N ALA A 286 7.14 -28.31 8.80
CA ALA A 286 6.77 -29.25 7.75
C ALA A 286 7.72 -29.06 6.56
N THR A 287 8.25 -30.17 6.06
CA THR A 287 9.19 -30.19 4.93
C THR A 287 8.58 -30.97 3.77
N PHE A 288 8.75 -30.44 2.56
CA PHE A 288 8.20 -31.00 1.33
C PHE A 288 9.34 -31.08 0.33
N SER A 289 9.58 -32.24 -0.28
CA SER A 289 10.57 -32.37 -1.35
C SER A 289 9.86 -32.80 -2.61
N TYR A 290 10.17 -32.15 -3.73
CA TYR A 290 9.57 -32.43 -5.02
C TYR A 290 10.59 -32.21 -6.13
N ASP A 291 10.65 -33.12 -7.10
CA ASP A 291 11.52 -33.02 -8.26
C ASP A 291 10.68 -32.63 -9.49
N ILE A 292 11.05 -31.52 -10.12
CA ILE A 292 10.29 -30.89 -11.21
C ILE A 292 10.99 -31.12 -12.55
N ASP A 293 10.32 -31.83 -13.46
CA ASP A 293 10.84 -32.12 -14.80
C ASP A 293 10.98 -30.85 -15.69
N SER A 294 10.09 -29.87 -15.51
CA SER A 294 10.04 -28.61 -16.27
C SER A 294 9.40 -27.50 -15.45
N GLU A 295 9.73 -26.23 -15.72
CA GLU A 295 9.15 -25.05 -15.03
C GLU A 295 7.65 -25.20 -14.75
N GLY A 296 7.24 -24.92 -13.51
CA GLY A 296 5.86 -25.13 -13.05
C GLY A 296 5.52 -24.33 -11.79
N VAL A 297 4.24 -24.20 -11.46
CA VAL A 297 3.78 -23.39 -10.32
C VAL A 297 3.46 -24.29 -9.12
N ALA A 298 3.97 -23.92 -7.94
CA ALA A 298 3.50 -24.46 -6.67
C ALA A 298 2.53 -23.51 -5.98
N ILE A 299 1.43 -24.06 -5.49
CA ILE A 299 0.49 -23.38 -4.60
C ILE A 299 0.53 -24.10 -3.25
N ILE A 300 1.00 -23.42 -2.21
CA ILE A 300 1.05 -23.94 -0.85
C ILE A 300 0.04 -23.18 -0.01
N THR A 301 -0.80 -23.90 0.75
CA THR A 301 -1.73 -23.31 1.72
C THR A 301 -1.60 -23.95 3.08
N SER A 302 -1.75 -23.17 4.14
CA SER A 302 -1.62 -23.57 5.55
C SER A 302 -2.85 -23.15 6.36
N THR A 303 -3.20 -23.96 7.36
CA THR A 303 -4.30 -23.63 8.30
C THR A 303 -3.92 -22.56 9.33
N ALA A 304 -2.63 -22.34 9.59
CA ALA A 304 -2.12 -21.34 10.52
C ALA A 304 -1.07 -20.45 9.84
N ASP A 305 -0.82 -19.28 10.43
CA ASP A 305 0.16 -18.33 9.90
C ASP A 305 1.58 -18.90 10.05
N ALA A 306 2.29 -19.03 8.94
CA ALA A 306 3.61 -19.63 8.87
C ALA A 306 4.56 -18.80 7.99
N ARG A 307 5.83 -19.21 7.96
CA ARG A 307 6.88 -18.69 7.08
C ARG A 307 7.41 -19.81 6.20
N LEU A 308 7.88 -19.44 5.01
CA LEU A 308 8.36 -20.37 4.01
C LEU A 308 9.83 -20.09 3.67
N ILE A 309 10.62 -21.16 3.63
CA ILE A 309 11.94 -21.19 3.01
C ILE A 309 11.88 -22.15 1.83
N ILE A 310 12.51 -21.77 0.73
CA ILE A 310 12.68 -22.58 -0.46
C ILE A 310 14.15 -22.94 -0.56
N LEU A 311 14.45 -24.22 -0.70
CA LEU A 311 15.80 -24.74 -0.92
C LEU A 311 15.80 -25.45 -2.26
N ARG A 312 16.74 -25.12 -3.14
CA ARG A 312 16.91 -25.76 -4.45
C ARG A 312 18.16 -26.60 -4.45
N GLY A 313 18.00 -27.89 -4.73
CA GLY A 313 19.06 -28.87 -4.90
C GLY A 313 19.53 -28.91 -6.36
N GLY A 314 20.83 -28.79 -6.57
CA GLY A 314 21.48 -29.01 -7.86
C GLY A 314 22.62 -30.02 -7.71
N ASN A 315 23.66 -29.91 -8.54
CA ASN A 315 24.88 -30.72 -8.39
C ASN A 315 25.66 -30.44 -7.09
N SER A 316 25.40 -29.30 -6.46
CA SER A 316 25.93 -28.91 -5.15
C SER A 316 24.84 -28.29 -4.29
N GLU A 317 24.79 -28.68 -3.03
CA GLU A 317 23.88 -28.13 -2.01
C GLU A 317 24.47 -26.84 -1.44
N GLN A 318 24.15 -25.69 -2.05
CA GLN A 318 24.70 -24.39 -1.66
C GLN A 318 23.66 -23.28 -1.71
N GLY A 319 23.78 -22.30 -0.83
CA GLY A 319 22.89 -21.12 -0.79
C GLY A 319 22.97 -20.38 0.53
N THR A 320 22.45 -19.15 0.54
CA THR A 320 22.29 -18.32 1.75
C THR A 320 21.00 -17.54 1.66
N SER A 321 20.34 -17.31 2.79
CA SER A 321 19.24 -16.34 2.89
C SER A 321 19.05 -15.87 4.33
N ALA A 322 18.74 -14.59 4.50
CA ALA A 322 18.39 -14.03 5.80
C ALA A 322 17.09 -14.64 6.36
N LEU A 323 17.12 -14.97 7.65
CA LEU A 323 15.93 -15.32 8.44
C LEU A 323 15.28 -14.06 8.98
N LEU A 324 13.95 -14.09 9.07
CA LEU A 324 13.19 -13.02 9.69
C LEU A 324 13.11 -13.23 11.21
N ASP A 325 13.33 -12.18 11.98
CA ASP A 325 13.00 -12.06 13.41
C ASP A 325 11.49 -12.31 13.61
N TRP A 326 11.07 -12.67 14.83
CA TRP A 326 9.69 -12.83 15.26
C TRP A 326 8.74 -11.72 14.81
N THR A 327 9.24 -10.49 14.72
CA THR A 327 8.55 -9.27 14.32
C THR A 327 8.49 -9.03 12.81
N GLY A 328 9.15 -9.88 12.01
CA GLY A 328 9.19 -9.82 10.55
C GLY A 328 10.29 -8.93 9.96
N SER A 329 11.19 -8.39 10.78
CA SER A 329 12.41 -7.71 10.30
C SER A 329 13.55 -8.71 10.09
N THR A 330 14.54 -8.41 9.26
CA THR A 330 15.75 -9.24 9.13
C THR A 330 16.79 -8.96 10.20
N ILE A 331 16.73 -7.79 10.82
CA ILE A 331 17.59 -7.38 11.93
C ILE A 331 16.73 -7.30 13.19
N GLY A 332 17.12 -8.04 14.21
CA GLY A 332 16.34 -8.11 15.43
C GLY A 332 17.01 -8.89 16.54
N THR A 333 16.23 -9.28 17.54
CA THR A 333 16.71 -9.90 18.77
C THR A 333 16.19 -11.31 18.97
N GLU A 334 15.06 -11.68 18.34
CA GLU A 334 14.36 -12.93 18.59
C GLU A 334 14.01 -13.63 17.27
N PHE A 335 14.55 -14.82 17.03
CA PHE A 335 14.34 -15.55 15.77
C PHE A 335 13.76 -16.93 16.03
N LEU A 336 12.80 -17.31 15.20
CA LEU A 336 12.25 -18.66 15.17
C LEU A 336 13.02 -19.49 14.13
N LEU A 337 13.71 -20.52 14.60
CA LEU A 337 14.58 -21.34 13.77
C LEU A 337 13.92 -22.69 13.45
N PRO A 338 13.60 -23.00 12.17
CA PRO A 338 12.97 -24.26 11.79
C PRO A 338 13.84 -25.48 12.12
N SER A 339 13.22 -26.65 12.23
CA SER A 339 13.93 -27.91 12.51
C SER A 339 14.58 -28.47 11.24
N ILE A 340 15.75 -27.91 10.88
CA ILE A 340 16.47 -28.21 9.64
C ILE A 340 17.98 -28.38 9.91
N SER A 341 18.70 -29.02 8.98
CA SER A 341 20.12 -29.42 9.14
C SER A 341 21.14 -28.38 8.70
N GLU A 342 20.69 -27.28 8.11
CA GLU A 342 21.55 -26.21 7.60
C GLU A 342 22.23 -25.46 8.74
N ASP A 343 23.39 -24.91 8.45
CA ASP A 343 24.09 -24.05 9.40
C ASP A 343 23.46 -22.65 9.40
N ILE A 344 23.69 -21.91 10.47
CA ILE A 344 23.40 -20.48 10.53
C ILE A 344 24.68 -19.67 10.65
N ILE A 345 24.68 -18.48 10.07
CA ILE A 345 25.67 -17.45 10.31
C ILE A 345 24.97 -16.28 10.98
N ILE A 346 25.53 -15.83 12.11
CA ILE A 346 25.01 -14.72 12.88
C ILE A 346 25.93 -13.53 12.68
N HIS A 347 25.41 -12.42 12.19
CA HIS A 347 26.11 -11.15 12.01
C HIS A 347 25.75 -10.19 13.13
N ASN A 348 26.76 -9.61 13.76
CA ASN A 348 26.58 -8.53 14.72
C ASN A 348 26.98 -7.18 14.08
N PRO A 349 26.01 -6.36 13.63
CA PRO A 349 26.30 -5.02 13.10
C PRO A 349 26.72 -4.03 14.21
N GLY A 350 26.47 -4.39 15.48
CA GLY A 350 26.72 -3.55 16.65
C GLY A 350 28.20 -3.25 16.91
N LEU A 351 28.43 -2.17 17.66
CA LEU A 351 29.76 -1.74 18.12
C LEU A 351 30.23 -2.47 19.39
N GLU A 352 29.35 -3.26 20.00
CA GLU A 352 29.62 -4.04 21.20
C GLU A 352 29.44 -5.52 20.90
N THR A 353 30.01 -6.36 21.77
CA THR A 353 29.85 -7.81 21.68
C THR A 353 28.42 -8.20 22.07
N SER A 354 27.77 -8.99 21.20
CA SER A 354 26.43 -9.53 21.44
C SER A 354 26.50 -10.94 22.03
N ALA A 355 25.63 -11.23 22.99
CA ALA A 355 25.44 -12.54 23.59
C ALA A 355 24.14 -13.16 23.05
N VAL A 356 24.30 -14.25 22.30
CA VAL A 356 23.21 -14.97 21.64
C VAL A 356 22.95 -16.29 22.36
N LEU A 357 21.72 -16.51 22.78
CA LEU A 357 21.24 -17.73 23.40
C LEU A 357 20.56 -18.61 22.34
N LEU A 358 21.12 -19.80 22.11
CA LEU A 358 20.56 -20.83 21.24
C LEU A 358 20.50 -22.15 22.02
N ASN A 359 19.34 -22.80 22.05
CA ASN A 359 19.14 -24.11 22.67
C ASN A 359 19.68 -24.24 24.11
N GLY A 360 19.64 -23.14 24.88
CA GLY A 360 20.11 -23.09 26.28
C GLY A 360 21.60 -22.77 26.47
N PHE A 361 22.36 -22.55 25.39
CA PHE A 361 23.77 -22.17 25.43
C PHE A 361 23.98 -20.74 24.94
N TYR A 362 24.86 -20.00 25.61
CA TYR A 362 25.25 -18.65 25.21
C TYR A 362 26.48 -18.69 24.31
N HIS A 363 26.38 -18.01 23.18
CA HIS A 363 27.42 -17.77 22.19
C HIS A 363 27.72 -16.27 22.16
N SER A 364 29.00 -15.92 22.10
CA SER A 364 29.43 -14.52 22.03
C SER A 364 29.83 -14.20 20.61
N VAL A 365 29.23 -13.16 20.02
CA VAL A 365 29.58 -12.64 18.70
C VAL A 365 30.24 -11.29 18.90
N GLY A 366 31.50 -11.14 18.46
CA GLY A 366 32.25 -9.90 18.60
C GLY A 366 31.57 -8.71 17.92
N ALA A 367 32.01 -7.50 18.26
CA ALA A 367 31.52 -6.30 17.60
C ALA A 367 31.94 -6.31 16.13
N ARG A 368 31.00 -6.11 15.21
CA ARG A 368 31.29 -6.14 13.76
C ARG A 368 31.91 -7.44 13.28
N GLU A 369 31.52 -8.55 13.89
CA GLU A 369 31.98 -9.89 13.54
C GLU A 369 30.80 -10.80 13.20
N SER A 370 31.13 -11.96 12.61
CA SER A 370 30.20 -13.02 12.26
C SER A 370 30.55 -14.29 13.02
N LEU A 371 29.56 -15.14 13.26
CA LEU A 371 29.77 -16.47 13.86
C LEU A 371 28.91 -17.51 13.15
N ARG A 372 29.54 -18.53 12.57
CA ARG A 372 28.83 -19.71 12.08
C ARG A 372 28.58 -20.75 13.18
N LEU A 373 27.35 -21.26 13.24
CA LEU A 373 26.94 -22.34 14.13
C LEU A 373 26.21 -23.42 13.34
N SER A 374 26.50 -24.68 13.66
CA SER A 374 25.76 -25.82 13.09
C SER A 374 24.55 -26.17 13.93
N ILE A 375 23.44 -26.45 13.27
CA ILE A 375 22.17 -26.81 13.90
C ILE A 375 21.96 -28.28 13.60
N ASP A 376 22.10 -29.14 14.62
CA ASP A 376 21.95 -30.60 14.50
C ASP A 376 20.48 -31.03 14.27
N SER A 377 19.77 -30.38 13.34
CA SER A 377 18.34 -30.56 13.05
C SER A 377 17.39 -30.27 14.22
N ILE A 378 17.88 -29.60 15.27
CA ILE A 378 17.08 -29.19 16.42
C ILE A 378 16.69 -27.72 16.23
N GLY A 379 15.46 -27.50 15.78
CA GLY A 379 14.86 -26.16 15.71
C GLY A 379 14.58 -25.58 17.11
N GLY A 380 14.28 -24.28 17.17
CA GLY A 380 14.06 -23.61 18.44
C GLY A 380 13.98 -22.09 18.32
N TRP A 381 14.40 -21.41 19.38
CA TRP A 381 14.49 -19.96 19.44
C TRP A 381 15.94 -19.53 19.57
N ILE A 382 16.25 -18.44 18.89
CA ILE A 382 17.49 -17.69 19.06
C ILE A 382 17.10 -16.36 19.69
N SER A 383 17.67 -16.06 20.86
CA SER A 383 17.46 -14.79 21.55
C SER A 383 18.79 -14.07 21.73
N SER A 384 18.82 -12.77 21.50
CA SER A 384 20.03 -11.94 21.54
C SER A 384 19.79 -10.73 22.42
N ASN A 385 20.83 -10.28 23.13
CA ASN A 385 20.75 -9.05 23.93
C ASN A 385 20.88 -7.75 23.10
N GLN A 386 21.34 -7.86 21.85
CA GLN A 386 21.49 -6.78 20.89
C GLN A 386 20.95 -7.21 19.52
N GLU A 387 20.71 -6.24 18.64
CA GLU A 387 20.29 -6.51 17.26
C GLU A 387 21.35 -7.31 16.50
N VAL A 388 20.92 -8.43 15.90
CA VAL A 388 21.73 -9.29 15.05
C VAL A 388 20.96 -9.61 13.77
N GLU A 389 21.68 -9.98 12.72
CA GLU A 389 21.12 -10.54 11.49
C GLU A 389 21.50 -12.02 11.42
N ILE A 390 20.55 -12.90 11.08
CA ILE A 390 20.81 -14.34 11.01
C ILE A 390 20.58 -14.82 9.59
N HIS A 391 21.59 -15.47 9.01
CA HIS A 391 21.52 -16.09 7.70
C HIS A 391 21.49 -17.61 7.83
N LEU A 392 20.60 -18.25 7.09
CA LEU A 392 20.62 -19.69 6.90
C LEU A 392 21.54 -20.03 5.73
N VAL A 393 22.51 -20.92 5.94
CA VAL A 393 23.57 -21.20 4.97
C VAL A 393 23.73 -22.71 4.74
N ARG A 394 23.84 -23.07 3.46
CA ARG A 394 24.16 -24.43 3.02
C ARG A 394 25.47 -24.39 2.24
N GLY A 395 26.43 -25.24 2.62
CA GLY A 395 27.78 -25.25 2.07
C GLY A 395 28.73 -24.20 2.66
N GLY A 396 29.99 -24.19 2.19
CA GLY A 396 31.07 -23.36 2.74
C GLY A 396 31.83 -24.00 3.92
N ILE A 397 32.91 -23.35 4.32
CA ILE A 397 33.77 -23.74 5.45
C ILE A 397 33.94 -22.51 6.35
N GLU A 398 33.94 -22.69 7.68
CA GLU A 398 34.04 -21.57 8.65
C GLU A 398 33.04 -20.46 8.31
N ASP A 399 33.40 -19.19 8.49
CA ASP A 399 32.54 -18.04 8.20
C ASP A 399 32.60 -17.64 6.72
N SER A 400 32.51 -18.60 5.79
CA SER A 400 32.47 -18.34 4.34
C SER A 400 31.20 -18.85 3.68
N ILE A 401 30.75 -18.13 2.64
CA ILE A 401 29.65 -18.53 1.75
C ILE A 401 30.24 -18.81 0.36
N VAL A 402 29.86 -19.93 -0.26
CA VAL A 402 30.40 -20.30 -1.59
C VAL A 402 29.53 -19.75 -2.71
N ASN A 403 28.23 -20.06 -2.67
CA ASN A 403 27.25 -19.62 -3.65
C ASN A 403 25.98 -19.16 -2.93
N GLY A 404 25.30 -18.16 -3.49
CA GLY A 404 23.99 -17.71 -3.05
C GLY A 404 23.69 -16.29 -3.52
N ILE A 405 22.43 -15.92 -3.54
CA ILE A 405 21.99 -14.55 -3.82
C ILE A 405 20.98 -14.15 -2.76
N ASP A 406 21.12 -12.96 -2.22
CA ASP A 406 20.19 -12.43 -1.22
C ASP A 406 20.01 -10.91 -1.39
N THR A 407 18.93 -10.38 -0.82
CA THR A 407 18.80 -8.94 -0.62
C THR A 407 19.70 -8.50 0.54
N LEU A 408 20.47 -7.45 0.35
CA LEU A 408 21.26 -6.85 1.41
C LEU A 408 20.35 -5.94 2.24
N HIS A 409 20.08 -6.31 3.49
CA HIS A 409 19.13 -5.60 4.34
C HIS A 409 19.77 -4.36 5.01
N PRO A 410 19.19 -3.17 4.94
CA PRO A 410 19.73 -1.98 5.58
C PRO A 410 19.56 -2.04 7.10
N THR A 411 20.57 -1.56 7.83
CA THR A 411 20.54 -1.47 9.29
C THR A 411 19.52 -0.48 9.82
N SER A 412 19.14 0.55 9.05
CA SER A 412 18.17 1.56 9.49
C SER A 412 16.73 1.07 9.48
N THR A 413 16.39 0.11 8.61
CA THR A 413 14.99 -0.34 8.43
C THR A 413 14.81 -1.83 8.73
N GLY A 414 15.85 -2.65 8.54
CA GLY A 414 15.78 -4.11 8.67
C GLY A 414 14.77 -4.75 7.70
N ARG A 415 14.62 -4.17 6.50
CA ARG A 415 13.69 -4.59 5.44
C ARG A 415 14.41 -4.73 4.10
N SER A 416 13.69 -4.97 3.01
CA SER A 416 14.31 -5.20 1.69
C SER A 416 14.93 -3.94 1.05
N SER A 417 14.56 -2.74 1.53
CA SER A 417 15.11 -1.47 1.06
C SER A 417 15.33 -0.49 2.20
N GLY A 418 16.16 0.53 1.96
CA GLY A 418 16.45 1.58 2.91
C GLY A 418 17.39 2.63 2.32
N SER A 419 17.89 3.51 3.18
CA SER A 419 18.80 4.60 2.81
C SER A 419 20.22 4.41 3.34
N SER A 420 20.42 3.56 4.35
CA SER A 420 21.72 3.38 5.01
C SER A 420 21.98 1.92 5.39
N TRP A 421 23.18 1.43 5.09
CA TRP A 421 23.65 0.09 5.45
C TRP A 421 24.96 0.21 6.23
N GLU A 422 25.08 -0.55 7.32
CA GLU A 422 26.35 -0.78 8.02
C GLU A 422 26.54 -2.28 8.29
N ASN A 423 26.54 -3.07 7.21
CA ASN A 423 26.50 -4.52 7.33
C ASN A 423 27.89 -5.15 7.44
N ILE A 424 27.93 -6.33 8.02
CA ILE A 424 29.06 -7.25 7.95
C ILE A 424 28.74 -8.30 6.89
N ILE A 425 29.62 -8.41 5.90
CA ILE A 425 29.50 -9.37 4.80
C ILE A 425 30.49 -10.51 5.04
N THR A 426 29.97 -11.71 4.89
CA THR A 426 30.72 -12.96 4.94
C THR A 426 31.67 -13.08 3.75
N GLY A 427 32.85 -13.66 3.98
CA GLY A 427 33.79 -13.94 2.90
C GLY A 427 33.27 -14.98 1.91
N SER A 428 33.82 -14.95 0.69
CA SER A 428 33.57 -15.97 -0.31
C SER A 428 34.84 -16.36 -1.03
N THR A 429 34.96 -17.65 -1.36
CA THR A 429 35.99 -18.16 -2.27
C THR A 429 35.65 -17.90 -3.74
N MET A 430 34.40 -17.52 -4.01
CA MET A 430 33.88 -17.22 -5.34
C MET A 430 33.77 -15.71 -5.53
N LYS A 431 33.58 -15.29 -6.79
CA LYS A 431 33.38 -13.88 -7.12
C LYS A 431 32.11 -13.35 -6.44
N THR A 432 32.23 -12.23 -5.73
CA THR A 432 31.09 -11.59 -5.06
C THR A 432 30.74 -10.30 -5.80
N SER A 433 29.46 -10.07 -6.07
CA SER A 433 28.96 -8.88 -6.76
C SER A 433 27.85 -8.23 -5.96
N VAL A 434 27.88 -6.90 -5.87
CA VAL A 434 26.86 -6.08 -5.21
C VAL A 434 26.13 -5.29 -6.30
N VAL A 435 24.81 -5.44 -6.37
CA VAL A 435 23.96 -4.78 -7.35
C VAL A 435 23.08 -3.76 -6.63
N PHE A 436 23.14 -2.50 -7.05
CA PHE A 436 22.27 -1.44 -6.55
C PHE A 436 21.17 -1.17 -7.56
N GLN A 437 19.94 -1.05 -7.10
CA GLN A 437 18.75 -0.83 -7.92
C GLN A 437 17.97 0.39 -7.45
N ARG A 438 17.60 1.25 -8.41
CA ARG A 438 16.71 2.39 -8.24
C ARG A 438 15.27 1.91 -8.06
N LEU A 439 14.63 2.26 -6.95
CA LEU A 439 13.21 1.98 -6.74
C LEU A 439 12.29 3.10 -7.25
N GLY A 440 12.61 4.35 -6.93
CA GLY A 440 11.74 5.50 -7.18
C GLY A 440 12.47 6.65 -7.82
N ILE A 441 12.75 7.68 -7.03
CA ILE A 441 13.46 8.89 -7.44
C ILE A 441 14.96 8.64 -7.65
N ASP A 442 15.62 9.60 -8.30
CA ASP A 442 17.05 9.52 -8.59
C ASP A 442 17.88 9.59 -7.30
N ALA A 443 18.84 8.68 -7.20
CA ALA A 443 19.65 8.46 -6.01
C ALA A 443 21.14 8.69 -6.30
N ALA A 444 21.81 9.41 -5.40
CA ALA A 444 23.26 9.39 -5.26
C ALA A 444 23.60 8.36 -4.18
N VAL A 445 24.48 7.42 -4.50
CA VAL A 445 24.87 6.34 -3.60
C VAL A 445 26.35 6.50 -3.29
N SER A 446 26.69 6.54 -2.00
CA SER A 446 28.06 6.42 -1.54
C SER A 446 28.30 5.01 -1.04
N TYR A 447 29.42 4.42 -1.46
CA TYR A 447 29.80 3.04 -1.16
C TYR A 447 31.22 3.01 -0.63
N VAL A 448 31.42 2.33 0.50
CA VAL A 448 32.73 2.07 1.08
C VAL A 448 32.83 0.59 1.41
N ASP A 449 33.80 -0.09 0.79
CA ASP A 449 34.17 -1.46 1.14
C ASP A 449 35.38 -1.49 2.08
N ASN A 450 35.35 -2.46 3.00
CA ASN A 450 36.48 -2.88 3.81
C ASN A 450 37.37 -1.71 4.30
N ILE A 451 36.85 -0.95 5.28
CA ILE A 451 37.31 0.34 5.89
C ILE A 451 38.81 0.69 5.81
N GLU A 452 39.72 -0.28 5.67
CA GLU A 452 41.13 -0.04 5.33
C GLU A 452 41.31 0.73 3.99
N ASN A 453 40.40 0.58 3.03
CA ASN A 453 40.35 1.41 1.81
C ASN A 453 39.50 2.67 2.04
N THR A 454 40.14 3.80 2.34
CA THR A 454 39.46 5.11 2.51
C THR A 454 38.86 5.71 1.22
N ASN A 455 38.71 4.93 0.14
CA ASN A 455 38.19 5.43 -1.13
C ASN A 455 36.69 5.17 -1.22
N SER A 456 35.88 6.18 -0.92
CA SER A 456 34.44 6.15 -1.19
C SER A 456 34.18 6.17 -2.70
N LEU A 457 33.43 5.20 -3.21
CA LEU A 457 32.90 5.24 -4.57
C LEU A 457 31.55 5.98 -4.55
N SER A 458 31.38 6.96 -5.42
CA SER A 458 30.10 7.64 -5.64
C SER A 458 29.46 7.13 -6.91
N LEU A 459 28.22 6.65 -6.79
CA LEU A 459 27.41 6.11 -7.88
C LEU A 459 26.16 6.97 -8.05
N SER A 460 25.65 7.03 -9.28
CA SER A 460 24.42 7.76 -9.61
C SER A 460 23.44 6.78 -10.21
N LEU A 461 22.26 6.66 -9.61
CA LEU A 461 21.14 5.89 -10.11
C LEU A 461 20.04 6.85 -10.58
N ASN A 462 19.70 6.82 -11.86
CA ASN A 462 18.65 7.64 -12.45
C ASN A 462 17.80 6.82 -13.44
N GLU A 463 16.82 7.43 -14.11
CA GLU A 463 15.95 6.72 -15.07
C GLU A 463 16.70 5.98 -16.17
N SER A 464 17.80 6.55 -16.68
CA SER A 464 18.63 5.94 -17.72
C SER A 464 19.66 4.94 -17.19
N THR A 465 19.98 5.03 -15.90
CA THR A 465 20.95 4.18 -15.19
C THR A 465 20.27 3.65 -13.92
N HIS A 466 19.24 2.84 -14.12
CA HIS A 466 18.37 2.38 -13.03
C HIS A 466 19.02 1.29 -12.16
N PHE A 467 20.20 0.79 -12.53
CA PHE A 467 21.01 -0.13 -11.72
C PHE A 467 22.50 0.15 -11.91
N THR A 468 23.31 -0.37 -10.99
CA THR A 468 24.76 -0.47 -11.15
C THR A 468 25.30 -1.68 -10.38
N THR A 469 26.36 -2.30 -10.90
CA THR A 469 26.97 -3.50 -10.30
C THR A 469 28.43 -3.22 -9.96
N VAL A 470 28.82 -3.54 -8.74
CA VAL A 470 30.19 -3.39 -8.23
C VAL A 470 30.71 -4.75 -7.79
N GLU A 471 31.95 -5.07 -8.14
CA GLU A 471 32.60 -6.31 -7.68
C GLU A 471 33.19 -6.12 -6.27
N TRP A 472 32.87 -7.04 -5.38
CA TRP A 472 33.43 -7.11 -4.04
C TRP A 472 34.69 -7.95 -4.05
N ASN A 473 35.82 -7.34 -3.70
CA ASN A 473 37.15 -7.93 -3.88
C ASN A 473 37.72 -8.63 -2.63
N SER A 474 37.01 -8.64 -1.49
CA SER A 474 37.50 -9.28 -0.26
C SER A 474 36.99 -10.72 -0.13
N ASN A 475 37.91 -11.68 -0.17
CA ASN A 475 37.62 -13.09 0.05
C ASN A 475 37.39 -13.44 1.54
N GLU A 476 37.90 -12.62 2.46
CA GLU A 476 37.80 -12.82 3.92
C GLU A 476 36.53 -12.20 4.51
N GLY A 477 35.72 -11.52 3.68
CA GLY A 477 34.57 -10.75 4.14
C GLY A 477 34.99 -9.34 4.60
N GLY A 478 34.08 -8.61 5.23
CA GLY A 478 34.36 -7.30 5.77
C GLY A 478 33.14 -6.43 6.00
N ARG A 479 33.37 -5.18 6.39
CA ARG A 479 32.29 -4.18 6.57
C ARG A 479 31.95 -3.52 5.24
N LEU A 480 30.67 -3.38 4.99
CA LEU A 480 30.10 -2.60 3.91
C LEU A 480 29.30 -1.43 4.47
N VAL A 481 29.60 -0.22 4.00
CA VAL A 481 28.80 0.97 4.29
C VAL A 481 28.23 1.52 2.99
N ILE A 482 26.92 1.71 2.98
CA ILE A 482 26.19 2.30 1.85
C ILE A 482 25.31 3.40 2.41
N ASP A 483 25.37 4.59 1.81
CA ASP A 483 24.43 5.67 2.10
C ASP A 483 23.81 6.16 0.80
N SER A 484 22.49 6.38 0.80
CA SER A 484 21.73 6.83 -0.35
C SER A 484 20.95 8.11 -0.07
N GLU A 485 21.23 9.12 -0.88
CA GLU A 485 20.61 10.43 -0.82
C GLU A 485 20.00 10.81 -2.17
N ARG A 486 19.09 11.77 -2.17
CA ARG A 486 18.52 12.33 -3.41
C ARG A 486 19.59 13.02 -4.23
N GLN A 487 19.57 12.84 -5.56
CA GLN A 487 20.45 13.59 -6.45
C GLN A 487 20.15 15.09 -6.49
N VAL A 488 18.86 15.44 -6.35
CA VAL A 488 18.38 16.81 -6.38
C VAL A 488 17.57 17.08 -5.11
N GLY A 489 17.94 18.13 -4.39
CA GLY A 489 17.32 18.50 -3.12
C GLY A 489 18.07 17.92 -1.91
N GLN A 490 17.42 17.92 -0.75
CA GLN A 490 17.91 17.30 0.47
C GLN A 490 16.98 16.16 0.87
N GLY A 491 17.54 15.09 1.39
CA GLY A 491 16.79 13.97 1.95
C GLY A 491 17.28 12.62 1.48
N GLU A 492 16.95 11.62 2.28
CA GLU A 492 17.23 10.21 1.99
C GLU A 492 16.32 9.70 0.86
N THR A 493 16.80 8.68 0.16
CA THR A 493 16.00 7.96 -0.83
C THR A 493 16.23 6.46 -0.71
N PRO A 494 15.17 5.64 -0.69
CA PRO A 494 15.33 4.20 -0.62
C PRO A 494 15.86 3.61 -1.91
N ILE A 495 16.85 2.73 -1.79
CA ILE A 495 17.31 1.84 -2.86
C ILE A 495 17.20 0.38 -2.40
N ARG A 496 17.20 -0.55 -3.35
CA ARG A 496 17.32 -1.98 -3.08
C ARG A 496 18.69 -2.45 -3.51
N THR A 497 19.34 -3.25 -2.67
CA THR A 497 20.66 -3.79 -2.94
C THR A 497 20.63 -5.30 -2.87
N PHE A 498 21.24 -5.97 -3.85
CA PHE A 498 21.41 -7.42 -3.87
C PHE A 498 22.88 -7.76 -3.73
N ILE A 499 23.17 -8.88 -3.09
CA ILE A 499 24.49 -9.48 -3.03
C ILE A 499 24.44 -10.88 -3.63
N SER A 500 25.36 -11.15 -4.54
CA SER A 500 25.53 -12.45 -5.19
C SER A 500 26.91 -12.99 -4.91
N TYR A 501 26.97 -14.19 -4.33
CA TYR A 501 28.16 -15.00 -4.16
C TYR A 501 28.19 -16.05 -5.27
N GLY A 502 29.26 -16.03 -6.08
CA GLY A 502 29.47 -16.97 -7.17
C GLY A 502 28.39 -16.95 -8.26
N ASP A 503 28.09 -18.13 -8.79
CA ASP A 503 27.31 -18.31 -10.02
C ASP A 503 26.00 -19.09 -9.80
N SER A 504 25.59 -19.29 -8.54
CA SER A 504 24.33 -19.97 -8.20
C SER A 504 23.62 -19.33 -7.01
N GLY A 505 22.31 -19.20 -7.09
CA GLY A 505 21.45 -18.68 -6.03
C GLY A 505 20.00 -18.54 -6.48
N ILE A 506 19.08 -18.42 -5.52
CA ILE A 506 17.69 -18.01 -5.79
C ILE A 506 17.31 -16.90 -4.82
N THR A 507 16.47 -15.95 -5.25
CA THR A 507 15.91 -14.92 -4.35
C THR A 507 14.54 -14.46 -4.86
N GLU A 508 13.68 -14.04 -3.94
CA GLU A 508 12.40 -13.42 -4.30
C GLU A 508 12.62 -12.03 -4.89
N ILE A 509 11.93 -11.72 -6.00
CA ILE A 509 11.90 -10.36 -6.56
C ILE A 509 10.56 -9.73 -6.21
N GLN A 510 10.62 -8.71 -5.37
CA GLN A 510 9.45 -7.89 -5.08
C GLN A 510 9.21 -6.87 -6.18
N GLU A 511 7.93 -6.54 -6.40
CA GLU A 511 7.52 -5.44 -7.27
C GLU A 511 8.25 -4.13 -6.91
N LYS A 512 8.56 -3.30 -7.92
CA LYS A 512 9.30 -2.05 -7.75
C LYS A 512 8.56 -1.00 -6.89
N GLY A 513 7.23 -1.08 -6.85
CA GLY A 513 6.38 -0.26 -5.99
C GLY A 513 6.37 -0.70 -4.51
N ASN A 514 6.90 -1.88 -4.20
CA ASN A 514 6.80 -2.47 -2.86
C ASN A 514 7.97 -2.10 -1.95
N GLU A 515 7.66 -1.85 -0.67
CA GLU A 515 8.59 -1.63 0.43
C GLU A 515 9.67 -0.59 0.14
N ARG A 516 9.29 0.67 -0.09
CA ARG A 516 10.23 1.82 -0.10
C ARG A 516 10.37 2.35 1.32
N CYS A 517 11.38 1.90 2.04
CA CYS A 517 11.52 2.17 3.48
C CYS A 517 12.48 3.32 3.76
N ILE A 518 12.10 4.19 4.70
CA ILE A 518 12.88 5.35 5.14
C ILE A 518 13.10 5.22 6.64
N GLY A 519 14.36 5.41 7.09
CA GLY A 519 14.72 5.41 8.50
C GLY A 519 14.41 6.76 9.15
N PHE A 520 14.10 6.74 10.45
CA PHE A 520 13.97 7.91 11.29
C PHE A 520 14.92 7.82 12.47
N SER A 521 15.60 8.91 12.78
CA SER A 521 16.55 8.99 13.89
C SER A 521 16.02 9.82 15.06
N ASP A 522 14.95 10.61 14.87
CA ASP A 522 14.48 11.59 15.84
C ASP A 522 13.10 11.24 16.42
N ARG A 523 13.02 11.23 17.76
CA ARG A 523 11.76 11.07 18.49
C ARG A 523 10.99 12.39 18.52
N ILE A 524 9.90 12.48 17.76
CA ILE A 524 9.05 13.67 17.71
C ILE A 524 7.59 13.29 18.03
N THR A 525 6.99 13.98 19.01
CA THR A 525 5.61 13.72 19.48
C THR A 525 4.54 14.57 18.78
N GLY A 526 4.98 15.57 17.99
CA GLY A 526 4.13 16.45 17.20
C GLY A 526 3.82 15.91 15.80
N TRP A 527 3.31 16.79 14.94
CA TRP A 527 3.24 16.49 13.51
C TRP A 527 4.65 16.56 12.91
N VAL A 528 5.04 15.48 12.23
CA VAL A 528 6.32 15.35 11.53
C VAL A 528 6.04 15.35 10.04
N GLN A 529 6.66 16.26 9.30
CA GLN A 529 6.62 16.25 7.83
C GLN A 529 7.75 15.38 7.29
N ASN A 530 7.42 14.49 6.36
CA ASN A 530 8.33 13.56 5.71
C ASN A 530 8.15 13.67 4.21
N VAL A 531 9.15 13.20 3.48
CA VAL A 531 9.16 13.27 2.02
C VAL A 531 8.87 11.90 1.45
N LEU A 532 7.90 11.81 0.54
CA LEU A 532 7.57 10.58 -0.17
C LEU A 532 8.72 10.19 -1.11
N PRO A 533 9.07 8.89 -1.21
CA PRO A 533 10.10 8.37 -2.11
C PRO A 533 9.58 8.16 -3.54
N TRP A 534 8.76 9.09 -4.02
CA TRP A 534 8.20 9.14 -5.38
C TRP A 534 8.35 10.54 -5.95
N ARG A 535 8.14 10.65 -7.26
CA ARG A 535 8.20 11.93 -7.97
C ARG A 535 7.01 12.81 -7.55
N ASP A 536 7.24 14.11 -7.43
CA ASP A 536 6.17 15.09 -7.24
C ASP A 536 5.43 15.31 -8.57
N VAL A 537 4.12 15.10 -8.56
CA VAL A 537 3.26 15.24 -9.75
C VAL A 537 2.20 16.33 -9.60
N SER A 538 2.21 17.07 -8.48
CA SER A 538 1.22 18.11 -8.15
C SER A 538 1.10 19.22 -9.23
N PHE A 539 2.20 19.50 -9.94
CA PHE A 539 2.26 20.51 -11.01
C PHE A 539 1.98 19.96 -12.41
N MET A 540 1.84 18.64 -12.58
CA MET A 540 1.58 18.02 -13.88
C MET A 540 0.12 18.23 -14.30
N ALA A 541 -0.15 18.15 -15.61
CA ALA A 541 -1.52 18.05 -16.14
C ALA A 541 -2.14 16.69 -15.77
N ASP A 542 -3.46 16.55 -15.85
CA ASP A 542 -4.17 15.34 -15.42
C ASP A 542 -3.68 14.07 -16.15
N ALA A 543 -3.49 14.17 -17.47
CA ALA A 543 -2.88 13.08 -18.26
C ALA A 543 -1.45 12.70 -17.81
N GLY A 544 -0.68 13.64 -17.25
CA GLY A 544 0.65 13.36 -16.71
C GLY A 544 0.60 12.68 -15.34
N ILE A 545 -0.42 12.97 -14.54
CA ILE A 545 -0.68 12.28 -13.26
C ILE A 545 -1.04 10.83 -13.53
N GLU A 546 -1.95 10.57 -14.47
CA GLU A 546 -2.34 9.21 -14.84
C GLU A 546 -1.21 8.39 -15.43
N ASP A 547 -0.38 8.97 -16.31
CA ASP A 547 0.81 8.28 -16.82
C ASP A 547 1.81 7.95 -15.70
N SER A 548 1.92 8.82 -14.69
CA SER A 548 2.75 8.58 -13.51
C SER A 548 2.21 7.44 -12.65
N TRP A 549 0.90 7.35 -12.45
CA TRP A 549 0.23 6.24 -11.78
C TRP A 549 0.41 4.92 -12.54
N LYS A 550 0.22 4.97 -13.85
CA LYS A 550 0.38 3.83 -14.77
C LYS A 550 1.77 3.22 -14.70
N ASN A 551 2.80 4.07 -14.72
CA ASN A 551 4.20 3.64 -14.74
C ASN A 551 4.81 3.47 -13.34
N GLY A 552 4.11 3.88 -12.27
CA GLY A 552 4.63 3.80 -10.88
C GLY A 552 5.68 4.84 -10.51
N GLU A 553 5.74 5.96 -11.26
CA GLU A 553 6.57 7.12 -10.90
C GLU A 553 5.98 7.89 -9.72
N HIS A 554 4.65 7.82 -9.56
CA HIS A 554 3.89 8.30 -8.41
C HIS A 554 2.80 7.25 -8.07
N PRO A 555 2.51 7.00 -6.79
CA PRO A 555 1.63 5.90 -6.42
C PRO A 555 0.16 6.25 -6.59
N ALA A 556 -0.64 5.30 -7.08
CA ALA A 556 -2.10 5.39 -7.07
C ALA A 556 -2.61 4.80 -5.76
N GLY A 557 -2.47 5.55 -4.68
CA GLY A 557 -2.72 5.08 -3.32
C GLY A 557 -1.50 4.39 -2.67
N ILE A 558 -1.43 4.48 -1.35
CA ILE A 558 -0.23 4.12 -0.59
C ILE A 558 -0.62 3.28 0.62
N ARG A 559 0.06 2.15 0.83
CA ARG A 559 0.12 1.44 2.11
C ARG A 559 1.36 1.90 2.86
N ILE A 560 1.18 2.20 4.13
CA ILE A 560 2.22 2.66 5.04
C ILE A 560 2.33 1.68 6.20
N GLU A 561 3.55 1.28 6.51
CA GLU A 561 3.86 0.44 7.66
C GLU A 561 4.86 1.18 8.55
N PHE A 562 4.41 1.61 9.71
CA PHE A 562 5.26 2.23 10.73
C PHE A 562 5.89 1.13 11.58
N ARG A 563 7.21 1.22 11.75
CA ARG A 563 7.98 0.31 12.59
C ARG A 563 8.70 1.09 13.68
N GLY A 564 8.87 0.44 14.83
CA GLY A 564 9.49 1.04 16.00
C GLY A 564 9.72 0.04 17.13
N PRO A 565 10.36 0.50 18.22
CA PRO A 565 10.73 -0.37 19.32
C PRO A 565 9.52 -0.77 20.16
N THR A 566 9.44 -2.07 20.46
CA THR A 566 8.40 -2.69 21.31
C THR A 566 9.05 -3.65 22.29
N ASP A 567 8.24 -4.30 23.13
CA ASP A 567 8.67 -5.39 24.02
C ASP A 567 9.17 -6.63 23.26
N LYS A 568 8.78 -6.80 21.99
CA LYS A 568 9.15 -7.95 21.14
C LYS A 568 10.39 -7.72 20.29
N GLY A 569 10.79 -6.47 20.08
CA GLY A 569 11.92 -6.12 19.22
C GLY A 569 11.92 -4.64 18.82
N THR A 570 13.08 -4.16 18.39
CA THR A 570 13.38 -2.75 18.06
C THR A 570 12.78 -2.26 16.75
N ASN A 571 12.60 -3.16 15.78
CA ASN A 571 12.04 -2.84 14.46
C ASN A 571 10.71 -3.56 14.24
N SER A 572 9.79 -3.46 15.20
CA SER A 572 8.48 -4.13 15.12
C SER A 572 7.46 -3.27 14.40
N ALA A 573 6.55 -3.88 13.62
CA ALA A 573 5.39 -3.15 13.10
C ALA A 573 4.51 -2.68 14.26
N ILE A 574 4.29 -1.36 14.36
CA ILE A 574 3.55 -0.70 15.44
C ILE A 574 2.19 -0.17 14.98
N ALA A 575 2.10 0.26 13.72
CA ALA A 575 0.87 0.76 13.12
C ALA A 575 0.92 0.61 11.60
N LEU A 576 -0.26 0.48 11.00
CA LEU A 576 -0.47 0.49 9.56
C LEU A 576 -1.31 1.70 9.15
N GLY A 577 -1.08 2.18 7.94
CA GLY A 577 -1.85 3.23 7.29
C GLY A 577 -2.14 2.89 5.84
N TRP A 578 -3.25 3.40 5.33
CA TRP A 578 -3.61 3.33 3.91
C TRP A 578 -4.13 4.68 3.49
N SER A 579 -3.65 5.19 2.36
CA SER A 579 -4.17 6.38 1.70
C SER A 579 -4.70 6.00 0.34
N ILE A 580 -5.95 6.34 0.09
CA ILE A 580 -6.65 5.97 -1.14
C ILE A 580 -7.17 7.28 -1.76
N PRO A 581 -6.59 7.74 -2.88
CA PRO A 581 -7.12 8.86 -3.62
C PRO A 581 -8.51 8.49 -4.14
N LEU A 582 -9.45 9.42 -4.05
CA LEU A 582 -10.82 9.24 -4.52
C LEU A 582 -11.16 10.41 -5.44
N PRO A 583 -11.05 10.21 -6.77
CA PRO A 583 -11.58 11.16 -7.72
C PRO A 583 -13.03 11.52 -7.42
N ARG A 584 -13.37 12.78 -7.65
CA ARG A 584 -14.70 13.32 -7.38
C ARG A 584 -15.35 13.79 -8.66
N MET A 585 -16.61 13.42 -8.82
CA MET A 585 -17.49 13.98 -9.85
C MET A 585 -18.31 15.09 -9.23
N ASP A 586 -18.27 16.27 -9.85
CA ASP A 586 -18.95 17.46 -9.36
C ASP A 586 -20.01 17.93 -10.35
N TYR A 587 -21.20 18.20 -9.81
CA TYR A 587 -22.24 18.94 -10.46
C TYR A 587 -22.20 20.40 -9.99
N SER A 588 -21.91 21.30 -10.91
CA SER A 588 -21.88 22.74 -10.67
C SER A 588 -23.20 23.39 -11.10
N PHE A 589 -23.84 24.13 -10.19
CA PHE A 589 -25.11 24.78 -10.48
C PHE A 589 -24.91 26.02 -11.36
N SER A 590 -25.73 26.18 -12.40
CA SER A 590 -25.75 27.40 -13.25
C SER A 590 -26.45 28.61 -12.62
N SER A 591 -26.67 28.57 -11.31
CA SER A 591 -27.39 29.60 -10.56
C SER A 591 -26.64 30.95 -10.53
N SER A 592 -27.32 32.02 -10.10
CA SER A 592 -26.69 33.33 -9.90
C SER A 592 -25.62 33.36 -8.79
N VAL A 593 -25.49 32.27 -8.02
CA VAL A 593 -24.61 32.12 -6.87
C VAL A 593 -23.50 31.14 -7.25
N SER A 594 -22.30 31.67 -7.53
CA SER A 594 -21.15 30.86 -7.96
C SER A 594 -20.56 30.06 -6.81
N GLY A 595 -20.12 28.82 -7.10
CA GLY A 595 -19.41 27.97 -6.13
C GLY A 595 -20.31 27.02 -5.34
N LEU A 596 -21.59 26.91 -5.71
CA LEU A 596 -22.46 25.85 -5.21
C LEU A 596 -22.23 24.59 -6.05
N GLU A 597 -22.09 23.45 -5.37
CA GLU A 597 -21.76 22.16 -5.96
C GLU A 597 -22.45 21.02 -5.20
N LEU A 598 -22.68 19.93 -5.93
CA LEU A 598 -23.01 18.62 -5.41
C LEU A 598 -21.90 17.67 -5.91
N GLY A 599 -21.28 16.94 -4.99
CA GLY A 599 -20.15 16.06 -5.28
C GLY A 599 -20.45 14.61 -4.96
N TRP A 600 -20.01 13.71 -5.82
CA TRP A 600 -20.01 12.28 -5.59
C TRP A 600 -18.58 11.72 -5.65
N ARG A 601 -18.21 10.89 -4.67
CA ARG A 601 -16.93 10.17 -4.65
C ARG A 601 -17.03 8.92 -3.77
N GLY A 602 -16.57 7.78 -4.25
CA GLY A 602 -16.38 6.57 -3.43
C GLY A 602 -17.59 6.17 -2.56
N GLY A 603 -18.82 6.33 -3.06
CA GLY A 603 -20.06 6.01 -2.32
C GLY A 603 -20.54 7.10 -1.35
N PHE A 604 -19.80 8.22 -1.22
CA PHE A 604 -20.21 9.42 -0.51
C PHE A 604 -20.86 10.43 -1.47
N VAL A 605 -21.86 11.14 -0.97
CA VAL A 605 -22.49 12.29 -1.65
C VAL A 605 -22.51 13.47 -0.69
N GLY A 606 -21.98 14.62 -1.13
CA GLY A 606 -21.94 15.85 -0.35
C GLY A 606 -22.34 17.07 -1.14
N THR A 607 -22.79 18.11 -0.47
CA THR A 607 -23.16 19.39 -1.10
C THR A 607 -22.79 20.56 -0.22
N ASN A 608 -22.56 21.73 -0.82
CA ASN A 608 -22.49 23.00 -0.10
C ASN A 608 -23.70 23.92 -0.40
N HIS A 609 -24.76 23.40 -1.05
CA HIS A 609 -25.98 24.13 -1.40
C HIS A 609 -27.08 23.96 -0.34
N PRO A 610 -27.78 25.02 0.12
CA PRO A 610 -27.77 26.41 -0.39
C PRO A 610 -26.85 27.38 0.36
N GLU A 611 -26.36 27.04 1.56
CA GLU A 611 -25.79 28.01 2.50
C GLU A 611 -24.25 28.11 2.47
N TYR A 612 -23.58 27.54 1.47
CA TYR A 612 -22.11 27.38 1.42
C TYR A 612 -21.52 26.59 2.61
N SER A 613 -22.37 26.00 3.45
CA SER A 613 -21.98 25.06 4.49
C SER A 613 -21.90 23.66 3.88
N PRO A 614 -20.78 22.95 4.00
CA PRO A 614 -20.69 21.57 3.54
C PRO A 614 -21.68 20.71 4.34
N GLU A 615 -22.39 19.82 3.64
CA GLU A 615 -23.35 18.86 4.16
C GLU A 615 -23.04 17.48 3.55
N ALA A 616 -23.19 16.41 4.34
CA ALA A 616 -23.06 15.03 3.91
C ALA A 616 -24.45 14.42 3.73
N ILE A 617 -24.81 14.05 2.52
CA ILE A 617 -26.12 13.44 2.20
C ILE A 617 -26.04 11.92 2.43
N LEU A 618 -25.00 11.28 1.92
CA LEU A 618 -24.76 9.85 2.06
C LEU A 618 -23.35 9.60 2.59
N THR A 619 -23.24 8.77 3.62
CA THR A 619 -21.95 8.41 4.22
C THR A 619 -21.22 7.33 3.42
N PRO A 620 -19.89 7.31 3.49
CA PRO A 620 -19.08 6.24 2.93
C PRO A 620 -19.47 4.87 3.49
N PRO A 621 -19.33 3.79 2.69
CA PRO A 621 -19.69 2.45 3.13
C PRO A 621 -18.82 1.98 4.29
N SER A 622 -19.46 1.43 5.32
CA SER A 622 -18.79 0.64 6.36
C SER A 622 -19.75 -0.41 6.91
N ARG A 623 -19.25 -1.62 7.16
CA ARG A 623 -20.03 -2.74 7.67
C ARG A 623 -19.57 -3.07 9.07
N GLU A 624 -20.44 -2.78 10.03
CA GLU A 624 -20.24 -3.08 11.43
C GLU A 624 -20.89 -4.44 11.73
N GLY A 625 -20.11 -5.34 12.33
CA GLY A 625 -20.56 -6.68 12.69
C GLY A 625 -20.96 -6.78 14.17
N PRO A 626 -21.57 -7.89 14.60
CA PRO A 626 -21.72 -8.17 16.03
C PRO A 626 -20.35 -8.32 16.69
N GLY A 627 -20.11 -7.54 17.75
CA GLY A 627 -18.81 -7.40 18.42
C GLY A 627 -17.93 -6.31 17.79
N PRO A 628 -16.66 -6.15 18.21
CA PRO A 628 -15.75 -5.11 17.71
C PRO A 628 -15.21 -5.48 16.33
N ARG A 629 -16.08 -5.47 15.31
CA ARG A 629 -15.74 -5.87 13.94
C ARG A 629 -16.12 -4.78 12.97
N VAL A 630 -15.15 -4.30 12.21
CA VAL A 630 -15.38 -3.32 11.16
C VAL A 630 -14.75 -3.80 9.86
N ALA A 631 -15.59 -3.91 8.84
CA ALA A 631 -15.18 -4.23 7.49
C ALA A 631 -15.50 -3.03 6.59
N VAL A 632 -14.52 -2.59 5.84
CA VAL A 632 -14.64 -1.44 4.93
C VAL A 632 -14.22 -1.88 3.53
N THR A 633 -15.08 -1.63 2.57
CA THR A 633 -14.75 -1.75 1.15
C THR A 633 -14.81 -0.36 0.54
N VAL A 634 -13.67 0.16 0.09
CA VAL A 634 -13.58 1.48 -0.53
C VAL A 634 -13.74 1.33 -2.04
N PRO A 635 -14.86 1.81 -2.63
CA PRO A 635 -14.98 1.87 -4.07
C PRO A 635 -14.12 3.02 -4.60
N VAL A 636 -13.16 2.70 -5.45
CA VAL A 636 -12.29 3.66 -6.11
C VAL A 636 -12.72 3.72 -7.56
N VAL A 637 -13.28 4.87 -7.95
CA VAL A 637 -13.80 5.09 -9.30
C VAL A 637 -12.89 6.08 -10.01
N TYR A 638 -12.34 5.68 -11.16
CA TYR A 638 -11.56 6.57 -12.00
C TYR A 638 -12.29 6.93 -13.29
N PRO A 639 -12.31 8.23 -13.65
CA PRO A 639 -12.74 8.64 -14.97
C PRO A 639 -11.75 8.16 -16.05
N ASP A 640 -12.24 7.69 -17.20
CA ASP A 640 -11.46 7.61 -18.43
C ASP A 640 -11.19 9.01 -19.04
N LEU A 641 -10.09 9.21 -19.74
CA LEU A 641 -9.69 10.51 -20.29
C LEU A 641 -10.61 11.00 -21.42
N ASP A 642 -11.29 10.07 -22.09
CA ASP A 642 -12.25 10.36 -23.16
C ASP A 642 -13.65 10.74 -22.63
N ILE A 643 -13.78 11.01 -21.32
CA ILE A 643 -15.07 11.32 -20.70
C ILE A 643 -15.65 12.63 -21.21
N VAL A 644 -16.96 12.56 -21.39
CA VAL A 644 -17.79 13.70 -21.74
C VAL A 644 -18.11 14.44 -20.45
N THR A 645 -17.77 15.72 -20.41
CA THR A 645 -18.13 16.66 -19.34
C THR A 645 -19.11 17.71 -19.88
N GLY A 646 -19.80 18.40 -18.97
CA GLY A 646 -20.76 19.47 -19.31
C GLY A 646 -22.22 19.08 -19.09
N ASN A 647 -23.11 19.74 -19.82
CA ASN A 647 -24.56 19.77 -19.57
C ASN A 647 -25.41 18.84 -20.45
N SER A 648 -24.82 17.98 -21.27
CA SER A 648 -25.55 16.96 -22.03
C SER A 648 -25.99 15.80 -21.12
N ASP A 649 -26.97 15.02 -21.58
CA ASP A 649 -27.27 13.73 -20.93
C ASP A 649 -26.06 12.80 -21.10
N HIS A 650 -25.67 12.13 -20.02
CA HIS A 650 -24.53 11.22 -19.98
C HIS A 650 -25.03 9.80 -19.72
N ASP A 651 -24.83 8.90 -20.66
CA ASP A 651 -25.02 7.47 -20.41
C ASP A 651 -23.74 6.92 -19.80
N VAL A 652 -23.88 6.44 -18.56
CA VAL A 652 -22.80 6.00 -17.68
C VAL A 652 -22.80 4.49 -17.59
N THR A 653 -21.64 3.90 -17.82
CA THR A 653 -21.37 2.49 -17.59
C THR A 653 -20.28 2.36 -16.54
N ILE A 654 -20.57 1.70 -15.43
CA ILE A 654 -19.60 1.35 -14.40
C ILE A 654 -19.32 -0.14 -14.42
N THR A 655 -18.04 -0.51 -14.42
CA THR A 655 -17.59 -1.92 -14.44
C THR A 655 -16.66 -2.18 -13.27
N LEU A 656 -16.90 -3.25 -12.52
CA LEU A 656 -15.96 -3.69 -11.48
C LEU A 656 -14.76 -4.38 -12.16
N ASP A 657 -13.60 -3.73 -12.16
CA ASP A 657 -12.37 -4.30 -12.73
C ASP A 657 -11.78 -5.35 -11.78
N SER A 658 -11.50 -4.95 -10.54
CA SER A 658 -10.79 -5.79 -9.58
C SER A 658 -11.10 -5.43 -8.13
N ARG A 659 -10.85 -6.37 -7.21
CA ARG A 659 -11.05 -6.16 -5.77
C ARG A 659 -9.86 -6.69 -5.00
N PHE A 660 -9.18 -5.85 -4.23
CA PHE A 660 -8.01 -6.24 -3.46
C PHE A 660 -8.26 -6.12 -1.96
N GLN A 661 -7.94 -7.18 -1.24
CA GLN A 661 -7.91 -7.13 0.22
C GLN A 661 -6.58 -6.56 0.71
N LEU A 662 -6.65 -5.40 1.33
CA LEU A 662 -5.48 -4.68 1.83
C LEU A 662 -5.09 -5.12 3.23
N ALA A 663 -6.07 -5.47 4.07
CA ALA A 663 -5.83 -5.84 5.45
C ALA A 663 -6.86 -6.84 5.99
N SER A 664 -6.41 -7.72 6.87
CA SER A 664 -7.24 -8.53 7.76
C SER A 664 -6.48 -8.75 9.05
N ILE A 665 -6.62 -7.81 9.99
CA ILE A 665 -5.79 -7.74 11.19
C ILE A 665 -6.63 -7.52 12.44
N SER A 666 -6.04 -7.82 13.59
CA SER A 666 -6.53 -7.34 14.87
C SER A 666 -5.82 -6.03 15.19
N ALA A 667 -6.59 -4.98 15.50
CA ALA A 667 -6.09 -3.65 15.82
C ALA A 667 -6.67 -3.16 17.15
N HIS A 668 -5.96 -2.27 17.84
CA HIS A 668 -6.44 -1.66 19.09
C HIS A 668 -7.16 -0.33 18.86
N GLU A 669 -6.76 0.44 17.84
CA GLU A 669 -7.46 1.64 17.40
C GLU A 669 -7.51 1.63 15.88
N VAL A 670 -8.70 1.89 15.31
CA VAL A 670 -8.88 2.12 13.87
C VAL A 670 -9.37 3.54 13.69
N ARG A 671 -8.74 4.30 12.80
CA ARG A 671 -9.19 5.63 12.40
C ARG A 671 -9.48 5.67 10.92
N ARG A 672 -10.41 6.55 10.57
CA ARG A 672 -10.70 6.97 9.21
C ARG A 672 -10.57 8.48 9.15
N GLY A 673 -9.92 9.01 8.13
CA GLY A 673 -9.92 10.43 7.86
C GLY A 673 -10.19 10.75 6.40
N TRP A 674 -10.53 12.01 6.18
CA TRP A 674 -10.99 12.52 4.90
C TRP A 674 -10.22 13.79 4.56
N ASP A 675 -9.68 13.82 3.35
CA ASP A 675 -9.08 15.02 2.80
C ASP A 675 -10.15 15.87 2.09
N GLY A 676 -9.89 17.18 2.03
CA GLY A 676 -10.78 18.16 1.40
C GLY A 676 -11.82 18.80 2.35
N PRO A 677 -12.66 19.69 1.81
CA PRO A 677 -13.54 20.56 2.61
C PRO A 677 -14.71 19.82 3.29
N TYR A 678 -15.09 18.64 2.79
CA TYR A 678 -16.21 17.85 3.33
C TYR A 678 -15.81 16.92 4.50
N GLY A 679 -14.51 16.80 4.82
CA GLY A 679 -14.04 15.78 5.77
C GLY A 679 -14.61 15.89 7.18
N GLU A 680 -14.79 17.13 7.69
CA GLU A 680 -15.42 17.37 9.00
C GLU A 680 -16.86 16.85 9.06
N VAL A 681 -17.60 17.07 7.97
CA VAL A 681 -19.02 16.74 7.89
C VAL A 681 -19.21 15.25 7.68
N VAL A 682 -18.35 14.61 6.90
CA VAL A 682 -18.33 13.15 6.79
C VAL A 682 -18.09 12.52 8.17
N ALA A 683 -17.08 13.00 8.90
CA ALA A 683 -16.77 12.48 10.23
C ALA A 683 -17.89 12.74 11.26
N SER A 684 -18.58 13.88 11.16
CA SER A 684 -19.76 14.18 11.98
C SER A 684 -20.93 13.26 11.65
N GLN A 685 -21.20 13.02 10.37
CA GLN A 685 -22.30 12.17 9.93
C GLN A 685 -22.06 10.70 10.27
N ASP A 686 -20.81 10.24 10.19
CA ASP A 686 -20.41 8.91 10.66
C ASP A 686 -20.74 8.67 12.13
N ALA A 687 -20.65 9.72 12.95
CA ALA A 687 -20.87 9.67 14.38
C ALA A 687 -22.32 9.99 14.79
N ILE A 688 -23.28 10.02 13.85
CA ILE A 688 -24.66 10.42 14.14
C ILE A 688 -25.35 9.50 15.16
N ASP A 689 -25.03 8.20 15.14
CA ASP A 689 -25.60 7.22 16.08
C ASP A 689 -25.07 7.40 17.50
N LEU A 690 -23.96 8.11 17.68
CA LEU A 690 -23.38 8.42 18.99
C LEU A 690 -24.29 9.30 19.84
N ASP A 691 -25.16 10.10 19.22
CA ASP A 691 -26.15 10.93 19.92
C ASP A 691 -27.17 10.09 20.71
N GLN A 692 -27.26 8.79 20.44
CA GLN A 692 -28.11 7.85 21.18
C GLN A 692 -27.42 7.29 22.43
N SER A 693 -26.10 7.46 22.58
CA SER A 693 -25.34 6.98 23.74
C SER A 693 -25.59 7.86 24.96
N VAL A 694 -25.92 7.23 26.09
CA VAL A 694 -26.09 7.92 27.37
C VAL A 694 -24.74 8.34 27.93
N ASP A 695 -23.73 7.48 27.79
CA ASP A 695 -22.37 7.77 28.26
C ASP A 695 -21.77 8.99 27.54
N TRP A 696 -21.98 9.10 26.22
CA TRP A 696 -21.50 10.23 25.43
C TRP A 696 -22.20 11.55 25.81
N LEU A 697 -23.51 11.51 26.04
CA LEU A 697 -24.27 12.68 26.48
C LEU A 697 -23.84 13.19 27.86
N ILE A 698 -23.40 12.30 28.76
CA ILE A 698 -22.93 12.66 30.11
C ILE A 698 -21.47 13.12 30.09
N TYR A 699 -20.61 12.46 29.31
CA TYR A 699 -19.16 12.70 29.26
C TYR A 699 -18.64 12.85 27.82
N PRO A 700 -18.99 13.94 27.11
CA PRO A 700 -18.56 14.15 25.74
C PRO A 700 -17.03 14.23 25.64
N GLY A 701 -16.47 13.57 24.63
CA GLY A 701 -15.02 13.53 24.36
C GLY A 701 -14.23 12.51 25.20
N ARG A 702 -14.89 11.67 26.00
CA ARG A 702 -14.25 10.64 26.84
C ARG A 702 -14.55 9.22 26.32
N LEU A 703 -13.77 8.80 25.32
CA LEU A 703 -13.85 7.45 24.74
C LEU A 703 -13.64 6.34 25.78
N ASP A 704 -12.84 6.61 26.81
CA ASP A 704 -12.56 5.67 27.90
C ASP A 704 -13.76 5.37 28.81
N LEU A 705 -14.78 6.23 28.78
CA LEU A 705 -16.01 6.07 29.58
C LEU A 705 -17.20 5.59 28.74
N LEU A 706 -17.02 5.40 27.43
CA LEU A 706 -18.05 5.03 26.49
C LEU A 706 -18.21 3.50 26.48
N ASN A 707 -19.09 2.96 27.31
CA ASN A 707 -19.28 1.50 27.41
C ASN A 707 -20.54 1.00 26.70
N ASP A 708 -21.49 1.90 26.45
CA ASP A 708 -22.80 1.59 25.86
C ASP A 708 -22.87 1.70 24.33
N TYR A 709 -21.75 2.08 23.68
CA TYR A 709 -21.69 2.33 22.24
C TYR A 709 -20.51 1.59 21.58
N VAL A 710 -20.74 1.11 20.36
CA VAL A 710 -19.73 0.57 19.44
C VAL A 710 -20.04 1.18 18.08
N GLY A 711 -19.05 1.77 17.42
CA GLY A 711 -19.25 2.50 16.18
C GLY A 711 -18.25 3.64 15.99
N TRP A 712 -18.43 4.43 14.94
CA TRP A 712 -17.58 5.58 14.65
C TRP A 712 -17.86 6.76 15.60
N VAL A 713 -16.80 7.37 16.11
CA VAL A 713 -16.85 8.54 16.99
C VAL A 713 -16.01 9.66 16.42
N GLN A 714 -16.57 10.86 16.35
CA GLN A 714 -15.82 12.06 16.03
C GLN A 714 -15.17 12.62 17.32
N PRO A 715 -13.83 12.59 17.47
CA PRO A 715 -13.17 12.96 18.72
C PRO A 715 -13.30 14.45 19.07
N THR A 716 -13.39 15.33 18.06
CA THR A 716 -13.70 16.75 18.23
C THR A 716 -14.61 17.23 17.10
N PRO A 717 -15.56 18.15 17.33
CA PRO A 717 -16.52 18.57 16.31
C PRO A 717 -15.90 19.09 15.01
N THR A 718 -14.71 19.69 15.08
CA THR A 718 -13.99 20.23 13.92
C THR A 718 -12.99 19.24 13.31
N SER A 719 -13.10 17.95 13.65
CA SER A 719 -12.17 16.92 13.19
C SER A 719 -12.63 16.34 11.87
N ALA A 720 -11.75 16.30 10.88
CA ALA A 720 -11.95 15.56 9.63
C ALA A 720 -11.62 14.06 9.74
N GLU A 721 -11.50 13.55 10.96
CA GLU A 721 -11.20 12.14 11.24
C GLU A 721 -12.18 11.58 12.28
N SER A 722 -12.55 10.30 12.12
CA SER A 722 -13.36 9.50 13.02
C SER A 722 -12.56 8.31 13.55
N ILE A 723 -12.86 7.89 14.78
CA ILE A 723 -12.24 6.76 15.48
C ILE A 723 -13.30 5.68 15.65
N TYR A 724 -12.99 4.45 15.28
CA TYR A 724 -13.88 3.32 15.55
C TYR A 724 -13.72 2.88 17.01
N HIS A 725 -14.77 3.06 17.80
CA HIS A 725 -14.78 2.71 19.21
C HIS A 725 -15.34 1.31 19.44
N ALA A 726 -14.65 0.53 20.26
CA ALA A 726 -14.92 -0.90 20.50
C ALA A 726 -15.02 -1.26 21.99
N GLY A 727 -15.26 -0.29 22.88
CA GLY A 727 -15.42 -0.55 24.32
C GLY A 727 -14.16 -1.09 25.02
N GLY A 728 -12.98 -0.91 24.41
CA GLY A 728 -11.69 -1.38 24.93
C GLY A 728 -11.26 -2.77 24.44
N ASP A 729 -12.08 -3.47 23.65
CA ASP A 729 -11.72 -4.74 23.04
C ASP A 729 -10.95 -4.55 21.72
N ASN A 730 -10.18 -5.57 21.31
CA ASN A 730 -9.51 -5.57 20.01
C ASN A 730 -10.50 -5.57 18.85
N ILE A 731 -10.25 -4.70 17.88
CA ILE A 731 -11.03 -4.56 16.66
C ILE A 731 -10.54 -5.57 15.62
N SER A 732 -11.44 -6.41 15.12
CA SER A 732 -11.19 -7.18 13.91
C SER A 732 -11.42 -6.29 12.71
N PHE A 733 -10.34 -5.80 12.11
CA PHE A 733 -10.37 -4.86 10.99
C PHE A 733 -10.12 -5.56 9.65
N ASN A 734 -11.03 -5.36 8.71
CA ASN A 734 -10.87 -5.78 7.32
C ASN A 734 -10.99 -4.57 6.40
N LEU A 735 -10.01 -4.37 5.53
CA LEU A 735 -10.00 -3.29 4.55
C LEU A 735 -9.81 -3.87 3.15
N GLN A 736 -10.67 -3.45 2.23
CA GLN A 736 -10.64 -3.81 0.82
C GLN A 736 -10.79 -2.56 -0.04
N ILE A 737 -10.22 -2.61 -1.23
CA ILE A 737 -10.48 -1.66 -2.30
C ILE A 737 -11.16 -2.39 -3.46
N ALA A 738 -12.09 -1.71 -4.10
CA ALA A 738 -12.71 -2.17 -5.33
C ALA A 738 -12.45 -1.12 -6.40
N ILE A 739 -11.72 -1.48 -7.46
CA ILE A 739 -11.43 -0.59 -8.57
C ILE A 739 -12.57 -0.72 -9.56
N ILE A 740 -13.20 0.42 -9.87
CA ILE A 740 -14.36 0.51 -10.76
C ILE A 740 -14.00 1.46 -11.89
N ASP A 741 -14.11 0.96 -13.12
CA ASP A 741 -13.96 1.76 -14.32
C ASP A 741 -15.26 2.49 -14.61
N TYR A 742 -15.14 3.78 -14.97
CA TYR A 742 -16.26 4.64 -15.32
C TYR A 742 -16.12 5.10 -16.78
N GLN A 743 -17.11 4.74 -17.60
CA GLN A 743 -17.19 5.12 -19.01
C GLN A 743 -18.45 5.94 -19.27
N THR A 744 -18.35 6.91 -20.18
CA THR A 744 -19.47 7.76 -20.57
C THR A 744 -19.62 7.88 -22.07
N GLU A 745 -20.85 7.84 -22.57
CA GLU A 745 -21.19 8.20 -23.95
C GLU A 745 -22.21 9.36 -23.96
N VAL A 746 -22.16 10.22 -25.00
CA VAL A 746 -23.16 11.28 -25.21
C VAL A 746 -24.30 10.76 -26.06
N THR A 747 -25.53 11.02 -25.63
CA THR A 747 -26.74 10.84 -26.45
C THR A 747 -27.29 12.13 -27.03
#